data_AF-A0A067QPK3-F1
#
_entry.id   AF-A0A067QPK3-F1
#
_cell.length_a   1.000
_cell.length_b   1.000
_cell.length_c   1.000
_cell.angle_alpha   90.00
_cell.angle_beta   90.00
_cell.angle_gamma   90.00
#
_symmetry.space_group_name_H-M   'P 1'
#
loop_
_entity.id
_entity.type
_entity.pdbx_description
1 polymer ?
#
loop_
_entity_poly.entity_id
_entity_poly.type
_entity_poly.pdbx_seq_one_letter_code
_entity_poly.pdbx_strand_id
1 'polypeptide(L)'
;FSYWTKLGIPVYKPVVPFGNFGPIIMKNTGVLPEITKLYKAFEGHRLGGLYGFGYKFLLVREPDLIRDIIVKDFIHFHDRGVFMSEGGDPLDLHLFSMTGAKWRKLRVKLTPTFTSGKMKMMFGTLVDCGKGLNAVLQKSAKMGETLEVKDILARFSTDVIASCAFGIQCNCLRNPNAEFRTWGRKVFETTFKTKIFRLLNIIIPGFIKYFGIGGLYRFTNPSLLVRDTDIMKDILVKDFKNYFARGLKFDEESEPLNGHLFSISGPKWRNLRVKMTPIFTSGKIKTMFGSVVECGKELHTSLQKIVRNGETIEVKDFLARYTAWYLYFKISYSYWEKRGIPTLKPKAPFGNFRDSILLGRNPGFEITELYKAFDGHRVGGVYRLSGPSLLLRDTEIIKDILVKDFDHFFSRGRVVDEKYEPLDGHLFALSGTKWRNLRVKLTPVFTTLKIKMMFGTVIECGKELEHFLQEPANNGETIEVKDILARYSTDIIASCAFGIQCNCLKNPDAEFRNWGRKVFEPHFRQRLTSILNILYPSLVYTLKVSLIPKEVSNYFRKMVKETVEYREKNNVERNDFMQLMIQLKNKTLNVAEEEDVKTLQKETDGLKSSNTPFGDWLKFITSRMLDIPFLQLWVTIATILTTVYVYFRVSFLYWKKRGVPTLNPTAPFGDFGKAILTKKSFQQVINEFYNDFDGQRFGGVYSFSSPALLIRDPEIIKAVLVKDFNKFHSHGIITNEEVEPLQGNLFALSGSKWRNLRVKLSPTFTSGKMKMMFGTMVDCGKELQTFLQEPANNKETIEVKDILARFSTDIIASCAFGIQCNCLKNPDAEFRIWGRKIFEPTFSGKILRTITFLLPSSSRFFRSSFLSKGVTDYFMKMVKETVEYREKNDVKRNDFMQLMIQLKNKTLGVAEEDNIKLGNLDADETENNAPFEITVNVIAAQAFVFFLAGFETSSTTMTFCLYELALNPDIQERLRAEIDTVVEKHDGNITYESIFEMEYLDKVVDETLRKYPPATTIRRECTKSVKLHGTDVLVEKGTKLLFPIMAIHHDPKYYPDPERFDPERFSEVEKKKRPHFTYLPFGEGPRICIGMLFLPLLIIHT
;
A
#
# COMPACT_ATOMS: atom_id res chain seq x y z
N PHE A 1 -17.21 -15.26 -16.15
CA PHE A 1 -18.17 -16.37 -16.32
C PHE A 1 -19.01 -16.19 -17.58
N SER A 2 -19.73 -15.07 -17.77
CA SER A 2 -20.61 -14.87 -18.93
C SER A 2 -19.93 -14.50 -20.25
N TYR A 3 -18.60 -14.34 -20.30
CA TYR A 3 -17.92 -13.81 -21.49
C TYR A 3 -18.04 -14.75 -22.71
N TRP A 4 -17.95 -16.06 -22.53
CA TRP A 4 -18.11 -17.01 -23.64
C TRP A 4 -19.57 -17.17 -24.04
N THR A 5 -20.48 -17.16 -23.06
CA THR A 5 -21.93 -17.17 -23.27
C THR A 5 -22.39 -15.92 -24.05
N LYS A 6 -21.79 -14.75 -23.79
CA LYS A 6 -22.03 -13.51 -24.55
C LYS A 6 -21.54 -13.56 -26.00
N LEU A 7 -20.58 -14.45 -26.30
CA LEU A 7 -20.05 -14.67 -27.65
C LEU A 7 -20.72 -15.86 -28.36
N GLY A 8 -21.81 -16.41 -27.80
CA GLY A 8 -22.51 -17.57 -28.37
C GLY A 8 -21.75 -18.90 -28.27
N ILE A 9 -20.65 -18.96 -27.52
CA ILE A 9 -19.85 -20.18 -27.34
C ILE A 9 -20.37 -20.97 -26.14
N PRO A 10 -20.67 -22.28 -26.28
CA PRO A 10 -21.17 -23.10 -25.18
C PRO A 10 -20.12 -23.21 -24.07
N VAL A 11 -20.54 -23.14 -22.79
CA VAL A 11 -19.62 -23.05 -21.64
C VAL A 11 -19.85 -24.20 -20.67
N TYR A 12 -18.80 -24.92 -20.30
CA TYR A 12 -18.88 -25.90 -19.21
C TYR A 12 -18.89 -25.16 -17.88
N LYS A 13 -19.79 -25.47 -16.95
CA LYS A 13 -19.97 -24.72 -15.70
C LYS A 13 -18.69 -24.77 -14.81
N PRO A 14 -17.96 -23.65 -14.62
CA PRO A 14 -16.77 -23.64 -13.76
C PRO A 14 -17.11 -23.72 -12.27
N VAL A 15 -16.19 -24.30 -11.49
CA VAL A 15 -16.26 -24.37 -10.03
C VAL A 15 -15.43 -23.25 -9.42
N VAL A 16 -16.02 -22.41 -8.56
CA VAL A 16 -15.30 -21.31 -7.91
C VAL A 16 -14.43 -21.83 -6.76
N PRO A 17 -13.16 -21.38 -6.59
CA PRO A 17 -12.47 -20.34 -7.35
C PRO A 17 -11.62 -20.84 -8.55
N PHE A 18 -11.46 -22.15 -8.72
CA PHE A 18 -10.44 -22.73 -9.61
C PHE A 18 -10.85 -22.90 -11.08
N GLY A 19 -12.12 -22.66 -11.41
CA GLY A 19 -12.65 -22.84 -12.75
C GLY A 19 -12.97 -24.31 -13.10
N ASN A 20 -13.00 -24.62 -14.39
CA ASN A 20 -13.25 -25.95 -14.95
C ASN A 20 -12.12 -26.95 -14.69
N PHE A 21 -10.91 -26.47 -14.36
CA PHE A 21 -9.76 -27.32 -14.04
C PHE A 21 -9.64 -27.63 -12.53
N GLY A 22 -10.58 -27.16 -11.69
CA GLY A 22 -10.59 -27.42 -10.25
C GLY A 22 -10.51 -28.90 -9.85
N PRO A 23 -11.22 -29.83 -10.54
CA PRO A 23 -11.11 -31.26 -10.25
C PRO A 23 -9.71 -31.85 -10.44
N ILE A 24 -8.94 -31.38 -11.44
CA ILE A 24 -7.56 -31.82 -11.71
C ILE A 24 -6.61 -31.47 -10.56
N ILE A 25 -6.93 -30.40 -9.82
CA ILE A 25 -6.13 -29.92 -8.68
C ILE A 25 -6.59 -30.54 -7.36
N MET A 26 -7.90 -30.68 -7.18
CA MET A 26 -8.49 -31.11 -5.91
C MET A 26 -8.66 -32.62 -5.79
N LYS A 27 -8.74 -33.35 -6.91
CA LYS A 27 -8.82 -34.81 -6.93
C LYS A 27 -7.55 -35.36 -7.56
N ASN A 28 -7.01 -36.44 -7.00
CA ASN A 28 -5.85 -37.15 -7.55
C ASN A 28 -6.23 -37.98 -8.80
N THR A 29 -7.32 -37.62 -9.49
CA THR A 29 -7.75 -38.19 -10.77
C THR A 29 -6.85 -37.59 -11.84
N GLY A 30 -6.07 -38.40 -12.54
CA GLY A 30 -5.03 -37.91 -13.46
C GLY A 30 -5.53 -36.82 -14.44
N VAL A 31 -4.60 -35.97 -14.90
CA VAL A 31 -4.89 -34.82 -15.79
C VAL A 31 -5.67 -35.24 -17.04
N LEU A 32 -5.29 -36.36 -17.65
CA LEU A 32 -5.85 -36.81 -18.92
C LEU A 32 -7.33 -37.25 -18.83
N PRO A 33 -7.77 -38.03 -17.82
CA PRO A 33 -9.19 -38.32 -17.58
C PRO A 33 -10.09 -37.08 -17.45
N GLU A 34 -9.68 -36.08 -16.68
CA GLU A 34 -10.51 -34.88 -16.45
C GLU A 34 -10.54 -33.96 -17.67
N ILE A 35 -9.41 -33.81 -18.38
CA ILE A 35 -9.42 -33.07 -19.65
C ILE A 35 -10.26 -33.81 -20.70
N THR A 36 -10.21 -35.14 -20.74
CA THR A 36 -11.06 -35.96 -21.62
C THR A 36 -12.54 -35.74 -21.31
N LYS A 37 -12.89 -35.63 -20.03
CA LYS A 37 -14.25 -35.32 -19.58
C LYS A 37 -14.69 -33.92 -20.03
N LEU A 38 -13.83 -32.91 -19.87
CA LEU A 38 -14.10 -31.55 -20.37
C LEU A 38 -14.24 -31.50 -21.89
N TYR A 39 -13.41 -32.26 -22.62
CA TYR A 39 -13.50 -32.37 -24.07
C TYR A 39 -14.83 -32.99 -24.50
N LYS A 40 -15.20 -34.15 -23.94
CA LYS A 40 -16.47 -34.84 -24.21
C LYS A 40 -17.69 -33.99 -23.86
N ALA A 41 -17.60 -33.09 -22.88
CA ALA A 41 -18.71 -32.23 -22.50
C ALA A 41 -19.17 -31.23 -23.59
N PHE A 42 -18.39 -31.04 -24.65
CA PHE A 42 -18.75 -30.21 -25.81
C PHE A 42 -18.97 -31.04 -27.09
N GLU A 43 -19.36 -32.31 -26.94
CA GLU A 43 -19.67 -33.18 -28.09
C GLU A 43 -20.88 -32.64 -28.86
N GLY A 44 -20.76 -32.54 -30.18
CA GLY A 44 -21.72 -31.84 -31.05
C GLY A 44 -21.47 -30.34 -31.25
N HIS A 45 -20.47 -29.73 -30.59
CA HIS A 45 -20.12 -28.31 -30.75
C HIS A 45 -18.72 -28.09 -31.34
N ARG A 46 -18.58 -27.10 -32.23
CA ARG A 46 -17.29 -26.74 -32.89
C ARG A 46 -16.28 -26.12 -31.89
N LEU A 47 -16.78 -25.32 -30.94
CA LEU A 47 -16.01 -24.60 -29.94
C LEU A 47 -16.59 -24.83 -28.53
N GLY A 48 -15.74 -24.82 -27.52
CA GLY A 48 -16.13 -24.93 -26.11
C GLY A 48 -15.44 -23.88 -25.25
N GLY A 49 -16.21 -23.10 -24.51
CA GLY A 49 -15.71 -22.09 -23.58
C GLY A 49 -15.37 -22.71 -22.23
N LEU A 50 -14.13 -22.54 -21.81
CA LEU A 50 -13.62 -22.94 -20.50
C LEU A 50 -13.10 -21.72 -19.72
N TYR A 51 -13.15 -21.82 -18.40
CA TYR A 51 -12.60 -20.86 -17.45
C TYR A 51 -11.69 -21.60 -16.48
N GLY A 52 -10.50 -21.07 -16.23
CA GLY A 52 -9.56 -21.66 -15.27
C GLY A 52 -8.70 -20.57 -14.67
N PHE A 53 -8.56 -20.53 -13.34
CA PHE A 53 -7.58 -19.65 -12.69
C PHE A 53 -7.67 -18.16 -13.08
N GLY A 54 -8.88 -17.65 -13.36
CA GLY A 54 -9.09 -16.28 -13.83
C GLY A 54 -8.88 -16.05 -15.33
N TYR A 55 -8.42 -17.06 -16.07
CA TYR A 55 -8.20 -17.02 -17.52
C TYR A 55 -9.35 -17.65 -18.30
N LYS A 56 -9.49 -17.18 -19.54
CA LYS A 56 -10.46 -17.64 -20.53
C LYS A 56 -9.75 -18.64 -21.44
N PHE A 57 -10.23 -19.87 -21.49
CA PHE A 57 -9.71 -20.91 -22.36
C PHE A 57 -10.74 -21.23 -23.44
N LEU A 58 -10.30 -21.30 -24.69
CA LEU A 58 -11.13 -21.73 -25.81
C LEU A 58 -10.70 -23.15 -26.20
N LEU A 59 -11.62 -24.10 -26.09
CA LEU A 59 -11.47 -25.45 -26.59
C LEU A 59 -11.91 -25.46 -28.06
N VAL A 60 -11.01 -25.76 -28.97
CA VAL A 60 -11.31 -25.92 -30.39
C VAL A 60 -11.43 -27.42 -30.68
N ARG A 61 -12.57 -27.84 -31.24
CA ARG A 61 -12.80 -29.25 -31.61
C ARG A 61 -12.79 -29.48 -33.12
N GLU A 62 -12.99 -28.42 -33.90
CA GLU A 62 -13.07 -28.53 -35.35
C GLU A 62 -11.71 -28.75 -36.01
N PRO A 63 -11.57 -29.81 -36.82
CA PRO A 63 -10.33 -30.17 -37.45
C PRO A 63 -9.61 -29.08 -38.25
N ASP A 64 -10.34 -28.46 -39.17
CA ASP A 64 -9.79 -27.48 -40.09
C ASP A 64 -9.43 -26.19 -39.36
N LEU A 65 -10.20 -25.82 -38.33
CA LEU A 65 -9.91 -24.66 -37.49
C LEU A 65 -8.63 -24.86 -36.66
N ILE A 66 -8.42 -26.07 -36.13
CA ILE A 66 -7.17 -26.43 -35.45
C ILE A 66 -6.00 -26.32 -36.42
N ARG A 67 -6.15 -26.84 -37.64
CA ARG A 67 -5.11 -26.76 -38.67
C ARG A 67 -4.80 -25.31 -39.04
N ASP A 68 -5.82 -24.48 -39.24
CA ASP A 68 -5.66 -23.07 -39.57
C ASP A 68 -4.97 -22.31 -38.43
N ILE A 69 -5.35 -22.55 -37.17
CA ILE A 69 -4.69 -21.98 -35.98
C ILE A 69 -3.21 -22.41 -35.86
N ILE A 70 -2.89 -23.68 -36.13
CA ILE A 70 -1.52 -24.21 -35.97
C ILE A 70 -0.63 -23.86 -37.17
N VAL A 71 -1.18 -23.70 -38.37
CA VAL A 71 -0.42 -23.59 -39.61
C VAL A 71 -0.48 -22.19 -40.22
N LYS A 72 -1.68 -21.61 -40.39
CA LYS A 72 -1.87 -20.31 -41.04
C LYS A 72 -1.75 -19.15 -40.05
N ASP A 73 -2.49 -19.24 -38.95
CA ASP A 73 -2.66 -18.16 -37.98
C ASP A 73 -1.77 -18.31 -36.75
N PHE A 74 -0.80 -19.24 -36.78
CA PHE A 74 0.09 -19.54 -35.65
C PHE A 74 0.77 -18.30 -35.08
N ILE A 75 1.04 -17.29 -35.92
CA ILE A 75 1.65 -16.03 -35.50
C ILE A 75 0.77 -15.24 -34.49
N HIS A 76 -0.53 -15.48 -34.46
CA HIS A 76 -1.45 -14.91 -33.47
C HIS A 76 -1.60 -15.77 -32.21
N PHE A 77 -1.15 -17.04 -32.26
CA PHE A 77 -1.31 -18.04 -31.19
C PHE A 77 0.03 -18.63 -30.70
N HIS A 78 1.15 -17.94 -30.94
CA HIS A 78 2.50 -18.42 -30.61
C HIS A 78 2.85 -18.35 -29.11
N ASP A 79 2.06 -17.64 -28.30
CA ASP A 79 2.23 -17.53 -26.86
C ASP A 79 1.55 -18.70 -26.12
N ARG A 80 2.33 -19.52 -25.41
CA ARG A 80 1.85 -20.76 -24.77
C ARG A 80 1.25 -20.57 -23.37
N GLY A 81 1.08 -19.32 -22.92
CA GLY A 81 0.26 -19.00 -21.76
C GLY A 81 0.84 -19.39 -20.39
N VAL A 82 0.07 -19.04 -19.36
CA VAL A 82 0.37 -18.76 -17.94
C VAL A 82 1.13 -19.84 -17.14
N PHE A 83 1.35 -21.03 -17.68
CA PHE A 83 1.97 -22.13 -16.91
C PHE A 83 3.50 -22.16 -16.96
N MET A 84 4.13 -21.36 -17.80
CA MET A 84 5.59 -21.25 -17.85
C MET A 84 5.96 -19.78 -17.88
N SER A 85 6.51 -19.28 -16.77
CA SER A 85 7.09 -17.94 -16.70
C SER A 85 8.59 -18.02 -16.96
N GLU A 86 9.15 -17.07 -17.70
CA GLU A 86 10.60 -16.85 -17.77
C GLU A 86 11.11 -16.53 -16.35
N GLY A 87 11.59 -17.55 -15.63
CA GLY A 87 12.29 -17.43 -14.36
C GLY A 87 13.79 -17.22 -14.60
N GLY A 88 14.50 -16.68 -13.60
CA GLY A 88 15.94 -16.43 -13.67
C GLY A 88 16.84 -17.69 -13.66
N ASP A 89 16.29 -18.88 -13.91
CA ASP A 89 17.04 -20.13 -14.03
C ASP A 89 17.49 -20.31 -15.50
N PRO A 90 18.78 -20.59 -15.76
CA PRO A 90 19.27 -20.88 -17.12
C PRO A 90 18.48 -21.99 -17.85
N LEU A 91 17.89 -22.94 -17.12
CA LEU A 91 17.06 -24.02 -17.68
C LEU A 91 15.70 -23.53 -18.19
N ASP A 92 15.25 -22.33 -17.79
CA ASP A 92 14.00 -21.71 -18.26
C ASP A 92 14.18 -21.02 -19.63
N LEU A 93 15.36 -21.05 -20.24
CA LEU A 93 15.68 -20.44 -21.54
C LEU A 93 15.49 -21.43 -22.72
N HIS A 94 14.32 -22.06 -22.82
CA HIS A 94 14.02 -23.05 -23.87
C HIS A 94 12.72 -22.76 -24.64
N LEU A 95 12.54 -23.40 -25.81
CA LEU A 95 11.40 -23.17 -26.72
C LEU A 95 10.01 -23.44 -26.11
N PHE A 96 9.92 -24.13 -24.97
CA PHE A 96 8.67 -24.42 -24.27
C PHE A 96 8.21 -23.31 -23.30
N SER A 97 9.13 -22.46 -22.82
CA SER A 97 8.89 -21.44 -21.79
C SER A 97 8.99 -20.01 -22.32
N MET A 98 9.79 -19.79 -23.36
CA MET A 98 9.92 -18.47 -23.98
C MET A 98 8.66 -18.09 -24.76
N THR A 99 8.34 -16.80 -24.76
CA THR A 99 7.19 -16.24 -25.50
C THR A 99 7.61 -15.05 -26.39
N GLY A 100 6.74 -14.63 -27.30
CA GLY A 100 6.93 -13.41 -28.10
C GLY A 100 8.20 -13.36 -28.95
N ALA A 101 8.85 -12.19 -28.98
CA ALA A 101 10.02 -11.91 -29.81
C ALA A 101 11.26 -12.76 -29.45
N LYS A 102 11.41 -13.13 -28.17
CA LYS A 102 12.54 -13.96 -27.70
C LYS A 102 12.42 -15.39 -28.22
N TRP A 103 11.23 -15.99 -28.11
CA TRP A 103 10.95 -17.30 -28.69
C TRP A 103 11.20 -17.32 -30.20
N ARG A 104 10.78 -16.26 -30.91
CA ARG A 104 10.99 -16.13 -32.37
C ARG A 104 12.49 -16.12 -32.72
N LYS A 105 13.28 -15.31 -32.00
CA LYS A 105 14.74 -15.26 -32.16
C LYS A 105 15.40 -16.62 -31.87
N LEU A 106 14.99 -17.32 -30.81
CA LEU A 106 15.54 -18.63 -30.46
C LEU A 106 15.14 -19.72 -31.48
N ARG A 107 13.88 -19.74 -31.93
CA ARG A 107 13.39 -20.71 -32.94
C ARG A 107 14.11 -20.54 -34.28
N VAL A 108 14.30 -19.31 -34.75
CA VAL A 108 15.03 -19.05 -36.00
C VAL A 108 16.47 -19.57 -35.91
N LYS A 109 17.12 -19.41 -34.74
CA LYS A 109 18.49 -19.92 -34.52
C LYS A 109 18.57 -21.45 -34.41
N LEU A 110 17.57 -22.11 -33.83
CA LEU A 110 17.56 -23.57 -33.64
C LEU A 110 16.99 -24.35 -34.83
N THR A 111 16.15 -23.76 -35.69
CA THR A 111 15.55 -24.48 -36.82
C THR A 111 16.59 -25.16 -37.75
N PRO A 112 17.74 -24.53 -38.07
CA PRO A 112 18.79 -25.15 -38.89
C PRO A 112 19.49 -26.37 -38.26
N THR A 113 19.34 -26.65 -36.95
CA THR A 113 19.93 -27.84 -36.31
C THR A 113 19.06 -29.09 -36.46
N PHE A 114 17.78 -28.94 -36.85
CA PHE A 114 16.84 -30.04 -37.05
C PHE A 114 16.59 -30.37 -38.53
N THR A 115 17.52 -30.02 -39.41
CA THR A 115 17.43 -30.39 -40.83
C THR A 115 17.62 -31.90 -41.02
N SER A 116 16.98 -32.46 -42.05
CA SER A 116 17.05 -33.89 -42.36
C SER A 116 18.50 -34.39 -42.50
N GLY A 117 19.40 -33.59 -43.05
CA GLY A 117 20.83 -33.90 -43.16
C GLY A 117 21.54 -34.03 -41.80
N LYS A 118 21.25 -33.15 -40.84
CA LYS A 118 21.85 -33.20 -39.49
C LYS A 118 21.19 -34.27 -38.61
N MET A 119 19.89 -34.51 -38.78
CA MET A 119 19.16 -35.59 -38.09
C MET A 119 19.66 -36.98 -38.50
N LYS A 120 20.10 -37.17 -39.76
CA LYS A 120 20.72 -38.44 -40.22
C LYS A 120 21.97 -38.82 -39.42
N MET A 121 22.71 -37.84 -38.87
CA MET A 121 23.88 -38.11 -38.04
C MET A 121 23.54 -38.79 -36.71
N MET A 122 22.31 -38.60 -36.19
CA MET A 122 21.84 -39.22 -34.95
C MET A 122 21.28 -40.64 -35.17
N PHE A 123 21.09 -41.04 -36.43
CA PHE A 123 20.41 -42.29 -36.79
C PHE A 123 21.19 -43.53 -36.34
N GLY A 124 22.53 -43.51 -36.44
CA GLY A 124 23.37 -44.60 -35.93
C GLY A 124 23.19 -44.81 -34.42
N THR A 125 23.13 -43.71 -33.65
CA THR A 125 22.91 -43.77 -32.19
C THR A 125 21.52 -44.31 -31.85
N LEU A 126 20.49 -43.91 -32.61
CA LEU A 126 19.12 -44.42 -32.47
C LEU A 126 19.04 -45.94 -32.74
N VAL A 127 19.71 -46.40 -33.79
CA VAL A 127 19.78 -47.83 -34.14
C VAL A 127 20.46 -48.63 -33.04
N ASP A 128 21.55 -48.12 -32.45
CA ASP A 128 22.27 -48.81 -31.38
C ASP A 128 21.48 -48.87 -30.07
N CYS A 129 20.79 -47.78 -29.69
CA CYS A 129 19.82 -47.84 -28.59
C CYS A 129 18.70 -48.85 -28.88
N GLY A 130 18.25 -48.94 -30.14
CA GLY A 130 17.20 -49.86 -30.60
C GLY A 130 17.60 -51.32 -30.46
N LYS A 131 18.85 -51.65 -30.83
CA LYS A 131 19.44 -52.99 -30.56
C LYS A 131 19.45 -53.30 -29.06
N GLY A 132 19.76 -52.31 -28.22
CA GLY A 132 19.71 -52.44 -26.77
C GLY A 132 18.31 -52.75 -26.22
N LEU A 133 17.28 -52.08 -26.75
CA LEU A 133 15.88 -52.35 -26.38
C LEU A 133 15.46 -53.76 -26.81
N ASN A 134 15.79 -54.15 -28.04
CA ASN A 134 15.48 -55.48 -28.56
C ASN A 134 16.14 -56.58 -27.71
N ALA A 135 17.40 -56.40 -27.31
CA ALA A 135 18.10 -57.33 -26.42
C ALA A 135 17.43 -57.48 -25.04
N VAL A 136 16.90 -56.39 -24.46
CA VAL A 136 16.18 -56.44 -23.18
C VAL A 136 14.81 -57.09 -23.33
N LEU A 137 14.08 -56.79 -24.41
CA LEU A 137 12.79 -57.44 -24.71
C LEU A 137 12.97 -58.95 -24.92
N GLN A 138 13.98 -59.37 -25.69
CA GLN A 138 14.29 -60.79 -25.89
C GLN A 138 14.74 -61.48 -24.59
N LYS A 139 15.53 -60.80 -23.75
CA LYS A 139 15.95 -61.33 -22.44
C LYS A 139 14.76 -61.51 -21.50
N SER A 140 13.90 -60.50 -21.35
CA SER A 140 12.71 -60.58 -20.49
C SER A 140 11.66 -61.55 -21.04
N ALA A 141 11.56 -61.70 -22.37
CA ALA A 141 10.75 -62.75 -23.00
C ALA A 141 11.27 -64.17 -22.68
N LYS A 142 12.60 -64.37 -22.69
CA LYS A 142 13.24 -65.63 -22.27
C LYS A 142 13.13 -65.88 -20.76
N MET A 143 13.16 -64.84 -19.93
CA MET A 143 13.05 -64.93 -18.46
C MET A 143 11.60 -64.95 -17.96
N GLY A 144 10.61 -64.82 -18.85
CA GLY A 144 9.19 -64.77 -18.50
C GLY A 144 8.81 -63.57 -17.64
N GLU A 145 9.55 -62.47 -17.74
CA GLU A 145 9.30 -61.26 -16.97
C GLU A 145 8.21 -60.42 -17.64
N THR A 146 7.16 -60.09 -16.88
CA THR A 146 6.15 -59.11 -17.30
C THR A 146 6.76 -57.72 -17.27
N LEU A 147 6.97 -57.15 -18.45
CA LEU A 147 7.45 -55.78 -18.61
C LEU A 147 6.28 -54.80 -18.75
N GLU A 148 6.33 -53.72 -17.98
CA GLU A 148 5.43 -52.58 -18.20
C GLU A 148 5.90 -51.82 -19.45
N VAL A 149 5.12 -51.90 -20.53
CA VAL A 149 5.45 -51.31 -21.84
C VAL A 149 5.78 -49.81 -21.73
N LYS A 150 5.03 -49.09 -20.90
CA LYS A 150 5.28 -47.67 -20.64
C LYS A 150 6.65 -47.44 -20.02
N ASP A 151 7.06 -48.29 -19.09
CA ASP A 151 8.31 -48.15 -18.35
C ASP A 151 9.52 -48.50 -19.23
N ILE A 152 9.45 -49.58 -20.01
CA ILE A 152 10.55 -49.98 -20.90
C ILE A 152 10.75 -48.99 -22.06
N LEU A 153 9.67 -48.45 -22.64
CA LEU A 153 9.77 -47.40 -23.66
C LEU A 153 10.29 -46.08 -23.08
N ALA A 154 9.96 -45.76 -21.82
CA ALA A 154 10.53 -44.61 -21.14
C ALA A 154 12.04 -44.78 -20.88
N ARG A 155 12.50 -45.99 -20.53
CA ARG A 155 13.94 -46.31 -20.39
C ARG A 155 14.68 -46.16 -21.72
N PHE A 156 14.13 -46.73 -22.79
CA PHE A 156 14.66 -46.58 -24.15
C PHE A 156 14.76 -45.11 -24.57
N SER A 157 13.69 -44.34 -24.40
CA SER A 157 13.65 -42.91 -24.75
C SER A 157 14.69 -42.11 -23.98
N THR A 158 14.94 -42.46 -22.71
CA THR A 158 15.96 -41.80 -21.88
C THR A 158 17.37 -42.07 -22.40
N ASP A 159 17.67 -43.31 -22.80
CA ASP A 159 18.97 -43.67 -23.39
C ASP A 159 19.20 -43.01 -24.74
N VAL A 160 18.17 -42.91 -25.57
CA VAL A 160 18.20 -42.19 -26.86
C VAL A 160 18.51 -40.71 -26.64
N ILE A 161 17.78 -40.05 -25.73
CA ILE A 161 17.98 -38.63 -25.44
C ILE A 161 19.36 -38.38 -24.84
N ALA A 162 19.79 -39.21 -23.89
CA ALA A 162 21.11 -39.10 -23.27
C ALA A 162 22.24 -39.24 -24.31
N SER A 163 22.11 -40.22 -25.22
CA SER A 163 23.15 -40.49 -26.21
C SER A 163 23.15 -39.46 -27.35
N CYS A 164 21.97 -39.07 -27.86
CA CYS A 164 21.88 -38.15 -29.00
C CYS A 164 22.07 -36.68 -28.60
N ALA A 165 21.55 -36.26 -27.45
CA ALA A 165 21.59 -34.85 -27.03
C ALA A 165 22.78 -34.52 -26.13
N PHE A 166 23.30 -35.49 -25.38
CA PHE A 166 24.38 -35.26 -24.42
C PHE A 166 25.64 -36.11 -24.71
N GLY A 167 25.58 -37.08 -25.62
CA GLY A 167 26.69 -38.01 -25.86
C GLY A 167 26.93 -39.00 -24.71
N ILE A 168 25.98 -39.15 -23.79
CA ILE A 168 26.12 -39.93 -22.56
C ILE A 168 25.39 -41.27 -22.69
N GLN A 169 26.10 -42.37 -22.44
CA GLN A 169 25.49 -43.70 -22.37
C GLN A 169 25.00 -44.02 -20.95
N CYS A 170 23.73 -43.73 -20.68
CA CYS A 170 23.14 -43.92 -19.35
C CYS A 170 22.73 -45.36 -19.05
N ASN A 171 22.60 -46.22 -20.08
CA ASN A 171 22.22 -47.63 -19.98
C ASN A 171 20.94 -47.88 -19.14
N CYS A 172 19.98 -46.96 -19.19
CA CYS A 172 18.70 -47.00 -18.48
C CYS A 172 17.87 -48.25 -18.79
N LEU A 173 18.07 -48.86 -19.96
CA LEU A 173 17.46 -50.14 -20.33
C LEU A 173 17.94 -51.31 -19.46
N ARG A 174 19.23 -51.31 -19.06
CA ARG A 174 19.83 -52.33 -18.20
C ARG A 174 19.78 -51.96 -16.72
N ASN A 175 19.89 -50.67 -16.40
CA ASN A 175 19.80 -50.14 -15.05
C ASN A 175 18.59 -49.19 -14.92
N PRO A 176 17.44 -49.67 -14.40
CA PRO A 176 16.24 -48.86 -14.23
C PRO A 176 16.45 -47.64 -13.32
N ASN A 177 17.44 -47.69 -12.43
CA ASN A 177 17.72 -46.65 -11.45
C ASN A 177 18.93 -45.80 -11.85
N ALA A 178 19.36 -45.88 -13.11
CA ALA A 178 20.43 -45.04 -13.65
C ALA A 178 20.25 -43.59 -13.20
N GLU A 179 21.33 -42.97 -12.73
CA GLU A 179 21.28 -41.67 -12.05
C GLU A 179 20.59 -40.61 -12.91
N PHE A 180 20.89 -40.59 -14.21
CA PHE A 180 20.27 -39.70 -15.19
C PHE A 180 18.74 -39.87 -15.26
N ARG A 181 18.24 -41.13 -15.26
CA ARG A 181 16.81 -41.42 -15.25
C ARG A 181 16.16 -41.06 -13.93
N THR A 182 16.83 -41.31 -12.81
CA THR A 182 16.32 -41.00 -11.47
C THR A 182 16.16 -39.50 -11.27
N TRP A 183 17.15 -38.71 -11.68
CA TRP A 183 17.05 -37.25 -11.66
C TRP A 183 16.10 -36.71 -12.72
N GLY A 184 16.11 -37.29 -13.93
CA GLY A 184 15.14 -36.98 -14.99
C GLY A 184 13.70 -37.23 -14.54
N ARG A 185 13.42 -38.28 -13.79
CA ARG A 185 12.08 -38.55 -13.25
C ARG A 185 11.70 -37.57 -12.14
N LYS A 186 12.65 -37.22 -11.26
CA LYS A 186 12.47 -36.15 -10.26
C LYS A 186 12.20 -34.79 -10.91
N VAL A 187 12.57 -34.58 -12.18
CA VAL A 187 12.17 -33.39 -12.92
C VAL A 187 10.64 -33.35 -13.05
N PHE A 188 10.00 -34.45 -13.39
CA PHE A 188 8.55 -34.50 -13.65
C PHE A 188 7.70 -34.86 -12.41
N GLU A 189 8.31 -35.18 -11.26
CA GLU A 189 7.60 -35.49 -10.01
C GLU A 189 7.09 -34.22 -9.29
N THR A 190 5.79 -34.17 -9.01
CA THR A 190 5.17 -33.04 -8.30
C THR A 190 5.16 -33.27 -6.78
N THR A 191 6.09 -32.64 -6.07
CA THR A 191 6.13 -32.61 -4.59
C THR A 191 5.03 -31.71 -3.98
N PHE A 192 4.68 -31.93 -2.71
CA PHE A 192 3.70 -31.10 -1.98
C PHE A 192 4.03 -29.59 -2.03
N LYS A 193 5.33 -29.24 -1.95
CA LYS A 193 5.84 -27.87 -2.18
C LYS A 193 5.48 -27.35 -3.57
N THR A 194 5.77 -28.09 -4.64
CA THR A 194 5.42 -27.67 -6.02
C THR A 194 3.91 -27.52 -6.24
N LYS A 195 3.07 -28.36 -5.61
CA LYS A 195 1.59 -28.24 -5.66
C LYS A 195 1.10 -26.97 -4.95
N ILE A 196 1.67 -26.62 -3.80
CA ILE A 196 1.37 -25.37 -3.07
C ILE A 196 1.84 -24.14 -3.84
N PHE A 197 3.06 -24.15 -4.39
CA PHE A 197 3.57 -23.02 -5.18
C PHE A 197 2.77 -22.81 -6.47
N ARG A 198 2.32 -23.89 -7.13
CA ARG A 198 1.36 -23.82 -8.24
C ARG A 198 0.05 -23.16 -7.80
N LEU A 199 -0.51 -23.56 -6.65
CA LEU A 199 -1.72 -22.98 -6.10
C LEU A 199 -1.56 -21.48 -5.76
N LEU A 200 -0.41 -21.09 -5.22
CA LEU A 200 -0.10 -19.71 -4.84
C LEU A 200 0.14 -18.79 -6.05
N ASN A 201 0.81 -19.26 -7.10
CA ASN A 201 0.97 -18.50 -8.36
C ASN A 201 -0.34 -18.37 -9.14
N ILE A 202 -1.28 -19.30 -8.90
CA ILE A 202 -2.65 -19.28 -9.43
C ILE A 202 -3.53 -18.26 -8.67
N ILE A 203 -3.37 -18.15 -7.35
CA ILE A 203 -4.14 -17.22 -6.51
C ILE A 203 -3.59 -15.78 -6.63
N ILE A 204 -2.28 -15.65 -6.79
CA ILE A 204 -1.57 -14.37 -6.96
C ILE A 204 -0.74 -14.46 -8.25
N PRO A 205 -1.27 -13.98 -9.39
CA PRO A 205 -0.54 -14.01 -10.66
C PRO A 205 0.79 -13.25 -10.52
N GLY A 206 1.92 -13.95 -10.68
CA GLY A 206 3.26 -13.38 -10.53
C GLY A 206 3.93 -13.61 -9.17
N PHE A 207 3.30 -14.34 -8.24
CA PHE A 207 3.86 -14.72 -6.95
C PHE A 207 5.28 -15.30 -7.07
N ILE A 208 5.50 -16.23 -7.99
CA ILE A 208 6.80 -16.89 -8.17
C ILE A 208 7.83 -15.91 -8.76
N LYS A 209 7.40 -14.99 -9.63
CA LYS A 209 8.24 -13.93 -10.21
C LYS A 209 8.67 -12.89 -9.16
N TYR A 210 7.81 -12.61 -8.18
CA TYR A 210 8.06 -11.64 -7.12
C TYR A 210 9.07 -12.14 -6.07
N PHE A 211 9.14 -13.46 -5.85
CA PHE A 211 10.05 -14.07 -4.88
C PHE A 211 11.34 -14.65 -5.49
N GLY A 212 11.57 -14.49 -6.80
CA GLY A 212 12.80 -14.93 -7.45
C GLY A 212 13.04 -16.46 -7.41
N ILE A 213 11.98 -17.26 -7.24
CA ILE A 213 12.09 -18.72 -7.14
C ILE A 213 12.14 -19.31 -8.56
N GLY A 214 13.31 -19.26 -9.20
CA GLY A 214 13.59 -19.98 -10.45
C GLY A 214 13.69 -21.49 -10.21
N GLY A 215 13.20 -22.30 -11.16
CA GLY A 215 13.46 -23.75 -11.21
C GLY A 215 12.34 -24.72 -10.81
N LEU A 216 11.14 -24.27 -10.39
CA LEU A 216 10.08 -25.18 -9.89
C LEU A 216 8.95 -25.54 -10.88
N TYR A 217 8.90 -24.94 -12.08
CA TYR A 217 7.93 -25.29 -13.13
C TYR A 217 8.47 -26.39 -14.04
N ARG A 218 8.60 -27.60 -13.50
CA ARG A 218 8.94 -28.73 -14.35
C ARG A 218 7.66 -29.39 -14.90
N PHE A 219 7.51 -29.21 -16.21
CA PHE A 219 6.62 -29.86 -17.18
C PHE A 219 5.32 -30.47 -16.65
N THR A 220 4.22 -29.72 -16.78
CA THR A 220 2.91 -30.32 -17.01
C THR A 220 2.23 -29.55 -18.13
N ASN A 221 2.12 -30.18 -19.30
CA ASN A 221 1.51 -29.64 -20.52
C ASN A 221 0.13 -29.02 -20.25
N PRO A 222 -0.13 -27.85 -20.86
CA PRO A 222 -1.24 -27.81 -21.80
C PRO A 222 -0.83 -27.04 -23.06
N SER A 223 -0.67 -27.77 -24.16
CA SER A 223 -0.74 -27.19 -25.50
C SER A 223 -1.48 -28.19 -26.38
N LEU A 224 -2.66 -27.78 -26.88
CA LEU A 224 -3.51 -28.43 -27.89
C LEU A 224 -3.80 -29.93 -27.69
N LEU A 225 -4.99 -30.24 -27.17
CA LEU A 225 -5.61 -31.54 -27.44
C LEU A 225 -6.29 -31.49 -28.81
N VAL A 226 -5.61 -32.03 -29.81
CA VAL A 226 -6.25 -32.56 -31.02
C VAL A 226 -6.54 -34.02 -30.74
N ARG A 227 -7.81 -34.37 -30.52
CA ARG A 227 -8.23 -35.73 -30.21
C ARG A 227 -8.74 -36.50 -31.44
N ASP A 228 -8.82 -35.82 -32.57
CA ASP A 228 -9.15 -36.44 -33.83
C ASP A 228 -7.91 -37.16 -34.36
N THR A 229 -7.93 -38.48 -34.24
CA THR A 229 -6.88 -39.36 -34.73
C THR A 229 -6.70 -39.24 -36.24
N ASP A 230 -7.71 -38.77 -36.99
CA ASP A 230 -7.64 -38.62 -38.44
C ASP A 230 -6.94 -37.33 -38.86
N ILE A 231 -6.99 -36.27 -38.04
CA ILE A 231 -6.16 -35.06 -38.24
C ILE A 231 -4.73 -35.29 -37.79
N MET A 232 -4.55 -35.91 -36.62
CA MET A 232 -3.21 -36.24 -36.15
C MET A 232 -2.57 -37.25 -37.11
N LYS A 233 -3.35 -38.20 -37.66
CA LYS A 233 -2.93 -38.96 -38.85
C LYS A 233 -2.69 -38.03 -40.00
N ASP A 234 -3.60 -37.22 -40.51
CA ASP A 234 -3.39 -36.45 -41.74
C ASP A 234 -2.22 -35.47 -41.67
N ILE A 235 -1.98 -34.83 -40.51
CA ILE A 235 -0.84 -33.95 -40.27
C ILE A 235 0.43 -34.78 -40.13
N LEU A 236 0.44 -35.80 -39.26
CA LEU A 236 1.63 -36.63 -39.07
C LEU A 236 1.92 -37.50 -40.30
N VAL A 237 0.93 -37.93 -41.07
CA VAL A 237 1.00 -38.80 -42.25
C VAL A 237 1.28 -37.97 -43.50
N LYS A 238 0.74 -36.74 -43.68
CA LYS A 238 1.22 -35.86 -44.76
C LYS A 238 2.67 -35.43 -44.53
N ASP A 239 3.05 -35.11 -43.31
CA ASP A 239 4.43 -34.69 -43.01
C ASP A 239 5.39 -35.89 -42.88
N PHE A 240 4.97 -37.05 -42.33
CA PHE A 240 5.80 -38.28 -42.29
C PHE A 240 5.86 -39.01 -43.63
N LYS A 241 4.75 -39.16 -44.38
CA LYS A 241 4.81 -39.82 -45.69
C LYS A 241 5.61 -38.98 -46.67
N ASN A 242 5.55 -37.64 -46.62
CA ASN A 242 6.46 -36.82 -47.43
C ASN A 242 7.93 -36.94 -46.99
N TYR A 243 8.19 -37.26 -45.71
CA TYR A 243 9.54 -37.51 -45.19
C TYR A 243 10.11 -38.88 -45.58
N PHE A 244 9.27 -39.93 -45.64
CA PHE A 244 9.67 -41.30 -45.98
C PHE A 244 9.51 -41.64 -47.47
N ALA A 245 8.64 -40.95 -48.22
CA ALA A 245 8.46 -41.15 -49.66
C ALA A 245 9.66 -40.67 -50.50
N ARG A 246 10.65 -39.99 -49.89
CA ARG A 246 11.90 -39.58 -50.55
C ARG A 246 13.07 -40.55 -50.36
N GLY A 247 12.79 -41.79 -49.98
CA GLY A 247 13.72 -42.90 -50.22
C GLY A 247 13.97 -43.73 -48.97
N LEU A 248 13.32 -44.89 -48.93
CA LEU A 248 13.85 -46.17 -48.47
C LEU A 248 12.77 -47.22 -48.77
N LYS A 249 12.90 -47.90 -49.92
CA LYS A 249 12.25 -49.20 -50.16
C LYS A 249 13.01 -50.25 -49.35
N PHE A 250 12.31 -51.12 -48.65
CA PHE A 250 12.80 -52.48 -48.40
C PHE A 250 11.63 -53.46 -48.43
N ASP A 251 11.90 -54.56 -49.13
CA ASP A 251 11.00 -55.64 -49.52
C ASP A 251 10.29 -56.33 -48.36
N GLU A 252 9.03 -56.64 -48.62
CA GLU A 252 8.25 -57.69 -48.00
C GLU A 252 8.84 -59.04 -48.44
N GLU A 253 9.49 -59.79 -47.54
CA GLU A 253 9.57 -61.26 -47.59
C GLU A 253 10.39 -61.81 -46.40
N SER A 254 9.81 -61.75 -45.19
CA SER A 254 10.06 -62.76 -44.12
C SER A 254 9.09 -62.56 -42.94
N GLU A 255 7.87 -63.06 -43.07
CA GLU A 255 6.98 -63.45 -41.96
C GLU A 255 6.70 -64.96 -42.11
N PRO A 256 6.47 -65.76 -41.04
CA PRO A 256 5.41 -65.50 -40.05
C PRO A 256 5.60 -66.08 -38.59
N LEU A 257 4.73 -65.62 -37.67
CA LEU A 257 4.21 -66.28 -36.44
C LEU A 257 4.99 -66.26 -35.08
N ASN A 258 4.42 -65.48 -34.16
CA ASN A 258 3.87 -65.81 -32.82
C ASN A 258 4.71 -66.37 -31.64
N GLY A 259 4.71 -65.59 -30.53
CA GLY A 259 4.34 -66.07 -29.19
C GLY A 259 5.13 -65.46 -28.01
N HIS A 260 4.49 -64.70 -27.09
CA HIS A 260 4.95 -64.57 -25.68
C HIS A 260 3.91 -64.05 -24.65
N LEU A 261 3.88 -64.79 -23.53
CA LEU A 261 3.54 -64.49 -22.12
C LEU A 261 2.18 -63.89 -21.71
N PHE A 262 1.41 -63.25 -22.58
CA PHE A 262 0.05 -62.81 -22.22
C PHE A 262 -1.05 -63.85 -22.46
N SER A 263 -0.69 -65.10 -22.77
CA SER A 263 -1.65 -66.17 -23.07
C SER A 263 -1.69 -67.35 -22.08
N ILE A 264 -0.99 -67.30 -20.94
CA ILE A 264 -0.98 -68.41 -19.96
C ILE A 264 -1.89 -68.12 -18.76
N SER A 265 -2.95 -68.91 -18.60
CA SER A 265 -3.82 -68.94 -17.43
C SER A 265 -4.01 -70.38 -16.92
N GLY A 266 -4.44 -70.55 -15.66
CA GLY A 266 -4.74 -71.84 -15.05
C GLY A 266 -3.68 -72.38 -14.06
N PRO A 267 -3.63 -73.70 -13.81
CA PRO A 267 -2.97 -74.33 -12.66
C PRO A 267 -1.46 -74.04 -12.52
N LYS A 268 -0.80 -73.67 -13.62
CA LYS A 268 0.63 -73.30 -13.62
C LYS A 268 0.92 -72.00 -12.85
N TRP A 269 -0.05 -71.08 -12.73
CA TRP A 269 0.10 -69.85 -11.95
C TRP A 269 0.11 -70.10 -10.43
N ARG A 270 -0.59 -71.14 -9.95
CA ARG A 270 -0.65 -71.46 -8.50
C ARG A 270 0.67 -71.99 -7.95
N ASN A 271 1.47 -72.70 -8.76
CA ASN A 271 2.73 -73.30 -8.30
C ASN A 271 3.88 -72.29 -8.14
N LEU A 272 3.85 -71.18 -8.89
CA LEU A 272 4.90 -70.14 -8.82
C LEU A 272 4.78 -69.30 -7.53
N ARG A 273 3.54 -69.14 -7.03
CA ARG A 273 3.22 -68.33 -5.84
C ARG A 273 3.67 -68.97 -4.52
N VAL A 274 3.80 -70.30 -4.47
CA VAL A 274 4.17 -71.03 -3.25
C VAL A 274 5.68 -70.97 -2.97
N LYS A 275 6.52 -70.64 -3.97
CA LYS A 275 7.99 -70.70 -3.85
C LYS A 275 8.68 -69.43 -3.35
N MET A 276 7.97 -68.30 -3.17
CA MET A 276 8.63 -66.99 -2.96
C MET A 276 8.42 -66.34 -1.58
N THR A 277 7.75 -67.01 -0.63
CA THR A 277 7.29 -66.35 0.61
C THR A 277 8.30 -66.20 1.78
N PRO A 278 9.45 -66.90 1.92
CA PRO A 278 10.19 -66.85 3.21
C PRO A 278 11.61 -66.22 3.21
N ILE A 279 11.86 -65.02 2.66
CA ILE A 279 13.23 -64.41 2.71
C ILE A 279 13.26 -62.97 3.27
N PHE A 280 12.47 -62.65 4.30
CA PHE A 280 12.71 -61.45 5.11
C PHE A 280 12.39 -61.69 6.58
N THR A 281 13.41 -62.03 7.36
CA THR A 281 13.38 -61.85 8.83
C THR A 281 14.68 -61.25 9.35
N SER A 282 14.50 -60.39 10.35
CA SER A 282 15.41 -59.42 10.92
C SER A 282 16.34 -60.04 11.96
N GLY A 283 17.62 -59.62 11.97
CA GLY A 283 18.56 -60.10 12.99
C GLY A 283 19.86 -59.32 13.18
N LYS A 284 20.33 -58.52 12.21
CA LYS A 284 21.68 -57.91 12.31
C LYS A 284 21.75 -56.41 11.96
N ILE A 285 20.69 -55.65 12.25
CA ILE A 285 20.73 -54.16 12.28
C ILE A 285 20.62 -53.64 13.73
N LYS A 286 20.68 -54.54 14.72
CA LYS A 286 20.42 -54.23 16.14
C LYS A 286 21.68 -53.87 16.96
N THR A 287 22.87 -53.88 16.35
CA THR A 287 24.14 -53.71 17.09
C THR A 287 24.91 -52.42 16.77
N MET A 288 24.44 -51.60 15.81
CA MET A 288 25.04 -50.28 15.53
C MET A 288 24.36 -49.12 16.30
N PHE A 289 23.16 -49.32 16.84
CA PHE A 289 22.39 -48.26 17.53
C PHE A 289 22.65 -48.17 19.05
N GLY A 290 23.58 -48.96 19.61
CA GLY A 290 23.81 -49.03 21.05
C GLY A 290 24.45 -47.77 21.67
N SER A 291 25.43 -47.15 21.02
CA SER A 291 26.22 -46.08 21.63
C SER A 291 25.68 -44.66 21.42
N VAL A 292 24.67 -44.48 20.55
CA VAL A 292 23.96 -43.19 20.33
C VAL A 292 22.76 -43.04 21.29
N VAL A 293 22.32 -44.15 21.91
CA VAL A 293 21.14 -44.19 22.79
C VAL A 293 21.43 -43.72 24.21
N GLU A 294 22.69 -43.60 24.64
CA GLU A 294 23.02 -43.17 26.00
C GLU A 294 23.15 -41.65 26.15
N CYS A 295 23.80 -40.94 25.23
CA CYS A 295 23.77 -39.46 25.20
C CYS A 295 22.38 -38.90 24.85
N GLY A 296 21.53 -39.69 24.18
CA GLY A 296 20.14 -39.34 23.92
C GLY A 296 19.26 -39.34 25.18
N LYS A 297 19.57 -40.10 26.23
CA LYS A 297 18.64 -40.32 27.37
C LYS A 297 18.55 -39.14 28.35
N GLU A 298 19.61 -38.39 28.61
CA GLU A 298 19.53 -37.22 29.51
C GLU A 298 18.89 -36.00 28.83
N LEU A 299 19.18 -35.78 27.55
CA LEU A 299 18.53 -34.74 26.75
C LEU A 299 17.06 -35.10 26.46
N HIS A 300 16.76 -36.39 26.26
CA HIS A 300 15.39 -36.87 26.11
C HIS A 300 14.58 -36.76 27.40
N THR A 301 15.17 -36.91 28.60
CA THR A 301 14.39 -36.79 29.84
C THR A 301 14.03 -35.33 30.16
N SER A 302 14.91 -34.38 29.84
CA SER A 302 14.63 -32.94 29.98
C SER A 302 13.69 -32.42 28.89
N LEU A 303 13.82 -32.92 27.65
CA LEU A 303 12.90 -32.59 26.56
C LEU A 303 11.56 -33.33 26.66
N GLN A 304 11.49 -34.53 27.25
CA GLN A 304 10.23 -35.27 27.42
C GLN A 304 9.31 -34.64 28.47
N LYS A 305 9.80 -33.86 29.43
CA LYS A 305 8.91 -33.07 30.30
C LYS A 305 8.26 -31.88 29.60
N ILE A 306 8.90 -31.35 28.54
CA ILE A 306 8.35 -30.22 27.76
C ILE A 306 7.58 -30.72 26.53
N VAL A 307 7.89 -31.91 26.00
CA VAL A 307 7.32 -32.45 24.74
C VAL A 307 6.18 -33.47 24.96
N ARG A 308 5.87 -33.90 26.21
CA ARG A 308 4.76 -34.86 26.44
C ARG A 308 3.34 -34.31 26.28
N ASN A 309 3.14 -33.01 26.06
CA ASN A 309 1.83 -32.44 25.68
C ASN A 309 1.87 -31.79 24.29
N GLY A 310 2.35 -32.55 23.30
CA GLY A 310 2.49 -32.10 21.91
C GLY A 310 1.17 -31.75 21.22
N GLU A 311 1.04 -30.49 20.81
CA GLU A 311 0.27 -30.10 19.62
C GLU A 311 1.22 -29.47 18.60
N THR A 312 1.50 -30.21 17.53
CA THR A 312 2.11 -29.71 16.29
C THR A 312 1.02 -29.04 15.45
N ILE A 313 1.07 -27.71 15.25
CA ILE A 313 0.17 -27.04 14.32
C ILE A 313 0.70 -27.21 12.88
N GLU A 314 0.12 -28.16 12.14
CA GLU A 314 0.41 -28.38 10.72
C GLU A 314 0.02 -27.15 9.87
N VAL A 315 0.73 -26.89 8.76
CA VAL A 315 0.32 -25.88 7.75
C VAL A 315 -1.10 -26.15 7.19
N LYS A 316 -1.57 -27.40 7.26
CA LYS A 316 -2.96 -27.77 6.96
C LYS A 316 -3.95 -27.18 7.98
N ASP A 317 -3.59 -27.10 9.25
CA ASP A 317 -4.40 -26.46 10.29
C ASP A 317 -4.49 -24.97 10.08
N PHE A 318 -3.40 -24.30 9.68
CA PHE A 318 -3.44 -22.87 9.35
C PHE A 318 -4.35 -22.58 8.14
N LEU A 319 -4.26 -23.40 7.09
CA LEU A 319 -5.10 -23.26 5.89
C LEU A 319 -6.56 -23.67 6.14
N ALA A 320 -6.80 -24.68 6.98
CA ALA A 320 -8.14 -25.07 7.42
C ALA A 320 -8.76 -23.98 8.32
N ARG A 321 -7.99 -23.39 9.24
CA ARG A 321 -8.42 -22.29 10.12
C ARG A 321 -8.66 -21.00 9.32
N TYR A 322 -7.83 -20.68 8.33
CA TYR A 322 -8.05 -19.55 7.43
C TYR A 322 -9.27 -19.76 6.52
N THR A 323 -9.44 -20.97 5.98
CA THR A 323 -10.63 -21.33 5.19
C THR A 323 -11.89 -21.28 6.05
N ALA A 324 -11.85 -21.81 7.27
CA ALA A 324 -12.94 -21.76 8.24
C ALA A 324 -13.26 -20.33 8.66
N TRP A 325 -12.24 -19.49 8.87
CA TRP A 325 -12.38 -18.06 9.17
C TRP A 325 -13.04 -17.29 8.01
N TYR A 326 -12.59 -17.53 6.77
CA TYR A 326 -13.19 -16.93 5.58
C TYR A 326 -14.62 -17.41 5.33
N LEU A 327 -14.88 -18.71 5.50
CA LEU A 327 -16.22 -19.29 5.39
C LEU A 327 -17.14 -18.77 6.49
N TYR A 328 -16.65 -18.59 7.72
CA TYR A 328 -17.40 -18.00 8.83
C TYR A 328 -17.91 -16.60 8.45
N PHE A 329 -17.03 -15.69 8.01
CA PHE A 329 -17.48 -14.35 7.59
C PHE A 329 -18.41 -14.39 6.38
N LYS A 330 -18.15 -15.26 5.40
CA LYS A 330 -19.03 -15.41 4.23
C LYS A 330 -20.43 -15.93 4.61
N ILE A 331 -20.50 -16.90 5.53
CA ILE A 331 -21.78 -17.44 6.03
C ILE A 331 -22.49 -16.38 6.86
N SER A 332 -21.80 -15.72 7.79
CA SER A 332 -22.36 -14.64 8.60
C SER A 332 -22.90 -13.49 7.75
N TYR A 333 -22.17 -13.09 6.71
CA TYR A 333 -22.57 -12.02 5.78
C TYR A 333 -23.70 -12.37 4.82
N SER A 334 -24.13 -13.64 4.79
CA SER A 334 -25.33 -14.05 4.07
C SER A 334 -26.61 -13.99 4.92
N TYR A 335 -26.51 -13.66 6.21
CA TYR A 335 -27.62 -13.73 7.17
C TYR A 335 -28.87 -12.92 6.75
N TRP A 336 -28.69 -11.67 6.33
CA TRP A 336 -29.78 -10.77 5.95
C TRP A 336 -30.27 -11.00 4.52
N GLU A 337 -29.35 -11.27 3.58
CA GLU A 337 -29.69 -11.64 2.20
C GLU A 337 -30.59 -12.89 2.15
N LYS A 338 -30.30 -13.91 2.99
CA LYS A 338 -31.14 -15.12 3.11
C LYS A 338 -32.53 -14.86 3.67
N ARG A 339 -32.74 -13.73 4.35
CA ARG A 339 -34.01 -13.34 4.97
C ARG A 339 -34.77 -12.30 4.15
N GLY A 340 -34.32 -12.02 2.92
CA GLY A 340 -34.95 -11.05 2.03
C GLY A 340 -34.82 -9.60 2.50
N ILE A 341 -33.92 -9.30 3.43
CA ILE A 341 -33.70 -7.94 3.92
C ILE A 341 -32.68 -7.24 3.01
N PRO A 342 -32.98 -6.04 2.47
CA PRO A 342 -32.03 -5.25 1.69
C PRO A 342 -30.73 -5.09 2.46
N THR A 343 -29.60 -5.50 1.89
CA THR A 343 -28.32 -5.59 2.62
C THR A 343 -27.21 -4.92 1.82
N LEU A 344 -26.42 -4.08 2.49
CA LEU A 344 -25.22 -3.49 1.89
C LEU A 344 -24.06 -4.44 2.05
N LYS A 345 -23.28 -4.65 0.97
CA LYS A 345 -22.16 -5.60 0.95
C LYS A 345 -21.13 -5.30 2.05
N PRO A 346 -20.99 -6.18 3.06
CA PRO A 346 -20.03 -5.99 4.14
C PRO A 346 -18.59 -6.30 3.68
N LYS A 347 -17.61 -5.66 4.31
CA LYS A 347 -16.18 -5.87 4.04
C LYS A 347 -15.54 -6.66 5.18
N ALA A 348 -15.16 -7.91 4.94
CA ALA A 348 -14.50 -8.75 5.94
C ALA A 348 -13.12 -8.17 6.35
N PRO A 349 -12.72 -8.30 7.64
CA PRO A 349 -13.48 -8.76 8.80
C PRO A 349 -14.36 -7.69 9.47
N PHE A 350 -14.41 -6.47 8.92
CA PHE A 350 -14.91 -5.27 9.60
C PHE A 350 -16.41 -5.01 9.44
N GLY A 351 -17.10 -5.75 8.57
CA GLY A 351 -18.51 -5.55 8.28
C GLY A 351 -18.76 -4.26 7.49
N ASN A 352 -19.83 -3.54 7.81
CA ASN A 352 -20.20 -2.27 7.17
C ASN A 352 -19.58 -1.04 7.87
N PHE A 353 -18.84 -1.24 8.96
CA PHE A 353 -18.24 -0.16 9.78
C PHE A 353 -16.71 -0.08 9.64
N ARG A 354 -16.18 -0.46 8.47
CA ARG A 354 -14.74 -0.55 8.23
C ARG A 354 -14.05 0.78 8.50
N ASP A 355 -14.65 1.88 8.08
CA ASP A 355 -13.97 3.16 8.08
C ASP A 355 -13.96 3.77 9.50
N SER A 356 -15.01 3.52 10.31
CA SER A 356 -14.97 3.85 11.74
C SER A 356 -13.94 3.01 12.51
N ILE A 357 -13.77 1.73 12.16
CA ILE A 357 -12.87 0.80 12.87
C ILE A 357 -11.41 1.01 12.49
N LEU A 358 -11.10 1.21 11.20
CA LEU A 358 -9.71 1.33 10.70
C LEU A 358 -9.23 2.78 10.55
N LEU A 359 -10.12 3.70 10.18
CA LEU A 359 -9.75 5.06 9.75
C LEU A 359 -10.02 6.12 10.82
N GLY A 360 -10.59 5.72 11.96
CA GLY A 360 -10.92 6.62 13.06
C GLY A 360 -12.02 7.62 12.70
N ARG A 361 -12.82 7.35 11.66
CA ARG A 361 -13.98 8.18 11.29
C ARG A 361 -15.02 8.10 12.39
N ASN A 362 -15.71 9.21 12.69
CA ASN A 362 -16.79 9.18 13.67
C ASN A 362 -17.92 8.26 13.16
N PRO A 363 -18.33 7.25 13.95
CA PRO A 363 -19.34 6.27 13.54
C PRO A 363 -20.70 6.90 13.22
N GLY A 364 -21.00 8.09 13.74
CA GLY A 364 -22.21 8.83 13.39
C GLY A 364 -22.33 9.09 11.89
N PHE A 365 -21.25 9.52 11.22
CA PHE A 365 -21.28 9.77 9.77
C PHE A 365 -21.48 8.49 8.95
N GLU A 366 -20.83 7.40 9.36
CA GLU A 366 -20.99 6.10 8.67
C GLU A 366 -22.40 5.54 8.89
N ILE A 367 -22.99 5.72 10.08
CA ILE A 367 -24.41 5.41 10.33
C ILE A 367 -25.32 6.27 9.45
N THR A 368 -25.05 7.56 9.28
CA THR A 368 -25.85 8.43 8.39
C THR A 368 -25.75 7.99 6.93
N GLU A 369 -24.57 7.60 6.46
CA GLU A 369 -24.36 7.09 5.10
C GLU A 369 -25.08 5.76 4.90
N LEU A 370 -24.97 4.84 5.86
CA LEU A 370 -25.71 3.57 5.85
C LEU A 370 -27.22 3.81 5.88
N TYR A 371 -27.69 4.75 6.70
CA TYR A 371 -29.10 5.15 6.74
C TYR A 371 -29.55 5.62 5.37
N LYS A 372 -28.88 6.62 4.78
CA LYS A 372 -29.20 7.15 3.45
C LYS A 372 -29.12 6.09 2.34
N ALA A 373 -28.19 5.15 2.42
CA ALA A 373 -28.01 4.10 1.41
C ALA A 373 -29.18 3.12 1.31
N PHE A 374 -30.07 3.07 2.31
CA PHE A 374 -31.32 2.29 2.27
C PHE A 374 -32.55 3.14 1.92
N ASP A 375 -32.38 4.20 1.11
CA ASP A 375 -33.51 5.06 0.73
C ASP A 375 -34.59 4.30 -0.03
N GLY A 376 -35.84 4.53 0.32
CA GLY A 376 -36.98 3.73 -0.15
C GLY A 376 -37.19 2.39 0.57
N HIS A 377 -36.37 2.02 1.55
CA HIS A 377 -36.56 0.80 2.35
C HIS A 377 -36.87 1.10 3.82
N ARG A 378 -37.81 0.35 4.41
CA ARG A 378 -38.24 0.50 5.82
C ARG A 378 -37.18 0.02 6.82
N VAL A 379 -36.39 -0.98 6.43
CA VAL A 379 -35.29 -1.57 7.21
C VAL A 379 -34.13 -1.93 6.28
N GLY A 380 -32.91 -1.93 6.83
CA GLY A 380 -31.69 -2.32 6.12
C GLY A 380 -30.81 -3.26 6.94
N GLY A 381 -30.31 -4.32 6.31
CA GLY A 381 -29.38 -5.26 6.90
C GLY A 381 -27.96 -4.72 6.86
N VAL A 382 -27.32 -4.59 8.03
CA VAL A 382 -25.92 -4.20 8.16
C VAL A 382 -25.17 -5.19 9.07
N TYR A 383 -23.85 -5.13 9.05
CA TYR A 383 -22.98 -6.01 9.83
C TYR A 383 -22.00 -5.21 10.66
N ARG A 384 -22.01 -5.44 11.97
CA ARG A 384 -20.96 -4.96 12.87
C ARG A 384 -19.96 -6.10 13.05
N LEU A 385 -18.79 -6.00 12.42
CA LEU A 385 -17.82 -7.11 12.31
C LEU A 385 -18.49 -8.30 11.63
N SER A 386 -18.68 -9.45 12.30
CA SER A 386 -19.47 -10.60 11.81
C SER A 386 -20.92 -10.61 12.29
N GLY A 387 -21.29 -9.76 13.25
CA GLY A 387 -22.61 -9.73 13.86
C GLY A 387 -23.65 -9.05 12.96
N PRO A 388 -24.75 -9.73 12.58
CA PRO A 388 -25.84 -9.09 11.86
C PRO A 388 -26.53 -8.05 12.76
N SER A 389 -26.77 -6.87 12.22
CA SER A 389 -27.49 -5.78 12.88
C SER A 389 -28.53 -5.20 11.93
N LEU A 390 -29.70 -4.87 12.46
CA LEU A 390 -30.79 -4.31 11.67
C LEU A 390 -30.80 -2.79 11.83
N LEU A 391 -30.76 -2.07 10.71
CA LEU A 391 -30.92 -0.63 10.65
C LEU A 391 -32.40 -0.31 10.43
N LEU A 392 -33.02 0.32 11.41
CA LEU A 392 -34.42 0.70 11.37
C LEU A 392 -34.57 2.11 10.79
N ARG A 393 -35.45 2.29 9.80
CA ARG A 393 -35.75 3.61 9.21
C ARG A 393 -37.19 4.06 9.47
N ASP A 394 -38.11 3.11 9.52
CA ASP A 394 -39.54 3.36 9.72
C ASP A 394 -39.86 3.72 11.17
N THR A 395 -40.54 4.85 11.38
CA THR A 395 -40.84 5.40 12.70
C THR A 395 -41.85 4.57 13.49
N GLU A 396 -42.78 3.88 12.82
CA GLU A 396 -43.75 3.01 13.48
C GLU A 396 -43.06 1.73 13.96
N ILE A 397 -42.17 1.13 13.16
CA ILE A 397 -41.38 -0.03 13.59
C ILE A 397 -40.48 0.33 14.79
N ILE A 398 -39.88 1.52 14.77
CA ILE A 398 -39.07 2.01 15.88
C ILE A 398 -39.92 2.18 17.14
N LYS A 399 -41.13 2.75 17.01
CA LYS A 399 -42.07 2.92 18.12
C LYS A 399 -42.52 1.58 18.70
N ASP A 400 -42.85 0.60 17.86
CA ASP A 400 -43.22 -0.74 18.29
C ASP A 400 -42.08 -1.38 19.09
N ILE A 401 -40.84 -1.34 18.59
CA ILE A 401 -39.66 -1.91 19.27
C ILE A 401 -39.34 -1.19 20.59
N LEU A 402 -39.43 0.13 20.64
CA LEU A 402 -39.05 0.92 21.81
C LEU A 402 -40.14 1.01 22.88
N VAL A 403 -41.40 0.78 22.53
CA VAL A 403 -42.55 0.96 23.43
C VAL A 403 -43.34 -0.34 23.62
N LYS A 404 -43.88 -0.89 22.53
CA LYS A 404 -44.84 -2.01 22.59
C LYS A 404 -44.16 -3.34 22.90
N ASP A 405 -43.04 -3.61 22.23
CA ASP A 405 -42.31 -4.87 22.29
C ASP A 405 -40.99 -4.74 23.07
N PHE A 406 -40.83 -3.69 23.88
CA PHE A 406 -39.58 -3.40 24.60
C PHE A 406 -39.08 -4.58 25.46
N ASP A 407 -40.00 -5.38 26.00
CA ASP A 407 -39.69 -6.58 26.78
C ASP A 407 -38.91 -7.65 25.99
N HIS A 408 -38.85 -7.54 24.65
CA HIS A 408 -38.00 -8.38 23.79
C HIS A 408 -36.68 -7.70 23.38
N PHE A 409 -36.53 -6.38 23.58
CA PHE A 409 -35.41 -5.57 23.09
C PHE A 409 -34.67 -4.79 24.20
N PHE A 410 -34.85 -5.16 25.47
CA PHE A 410 -34.22 -4.47 26.61
C PHE A 410 -32.68 -4.63 26.69
N SER A 411 -32.10 -5.60 25.98
CA SER A 411 -30.65 -5.90 26.04
C SER A 411 -29.85 -5.01 25.10
N ARG A 412 -28.74 -4.44 25.61
CA ARG A 412 -27.84 -3.54 24.87
C ARG A 412 -26.61 -4.24 24.28
N GLY A 413 -26.54 -5.56 24.39
CA GLY A 413 -25.48 -6.38 23.77
C GLY A 413 -24.08 -6.18 24.37
N ARG A 414 -23.97 -5.70 25.61
CA ARG A 414 -22.70 -5.61 26.36
C ARG A 414 -22.73 -6.58 27.54
N VAL A 415 -21.65 -7.34 27.72
CA VAL A 415 -21.43 -8.13 28.92
C VAL A 415 -20.54 -7.32 29.84
N VAL A 416 -20.99 -7.10 31.08
CA VAL A 416 -20.26 -6.36 32.11
C VAL A 416 -20.17 -7.18 33.38
N ASP A 417 -19.05 -7.03 34.11
CA ASP A 417 -18.80 -7.70 35.38
C ASP A 417 -18.70 -6.67 36.50
N GLU A 418 -19.84 -6.39 37.13
CA GLU A 418 -19.99 -5.43 38.23
C GLU A 418 -19.14 -5.81 39.46
N LYS A 419 -18.78 -7.09 39.63
CA LYS A 419 -17.95 -7.53 40.75
C LYS A 419 -16.49 -7.15 40.56
N TYR A 420 -16.03 -7.10 39.31
CA TYR A 420 -14.66 -6.74 38.98
C TYR A 420 -14.50 -5.25 38.68
N GLU A 421 -15.42 -4.66 37.93
CA GLU A 421 -15.51 -3.21 37.68
C GLU A 421 -16.84 -2.67 38.21
N PRO A 422 -16.86 -2.14 39.45
CA PRO A 422 -18.09 -1.60 40.05
C PRO A 422 -18.72 -0.46 39.25
N LEU A 423 -17.91 0.31 38.51
CA LEU A 423 -18.43 1.39 37.67
C LEU A 423 -19.24 0.89 36.47
N ASP A 424 -19.18 -0.39 36.11
CA ASP A 424 -20.05 -0.96 35.09
C ASP A 424 -21.49 -1.22 35.58
N GLY A 425 -21.75 -1.11 36.90
CA GLY A 425 -23.05 -1.31 37.55
C GLY A 425 -24.05 -0.17 37.38
N HIS A 426 -24.14 0.44 36.18
CA HIS A 426 -25.00 1.59 35.91
C HIS A 426 -26.04 1.31 34.82
N LEU A 427 -27.11 2.11 34.77
CA LEU A 427 -28.27 1.93 33.86
C LEU A 427 -27.93 1.93 32.36
N PHE A 428 -26.76 2.44 31.97
CA PHE A 428 -26.34 2.42 30.56
C PHE A 428 -25.69 1.09 30.15
N ALA A 429 -25.11 0.36 31.10
CA ALA A 429 -24.36 -0.87 30.88
C ALA A 429 -25.14 -2.14 31.27
N LEU A 430 -25.94 -2.07 32.34
CA LEU A 430 -26.74 -3.22 32.80
C LEU A 430 -27.82 -3.61 31.78
N SER A 431 -28.18 -4.91 31.81
CA SER A 431 -29.26 -5.48 31.01
C SER A 431 -30.12 -6.45 31.84
N GLY A 432 -31.34 -6.75 31.37
CA GLY A 432 -32.20 -7.76 31.98
C GLY A 432 -32.84 -7.33 33.30
N THR A 433 -33.10 -8.32 34.18
CA THR A 433 -33.77 -8.14 35.47
C THR A 433 -33.04 -7.15 36.37
N LYS A 434 -31.70 -7.18 36.37
CA LYS A 434 -30.86 -6.20 37.09
C LYS A 434 -31.09 -4.75 36.64
N TRP A 435 -31.11 -4.51 35.33
CA TRP A 435 -31.41 -3.18 34.79
C TRP A 435 -32.83 -2.74 35.18
N ARG A 436 -33.82 -3.63 35.05
CA ARG A 436 -35.22 -3.37 35.41
C ARG A 436 -35.34 -2.99 36.89
N ASN A 437 -34.75 -3.78 37.78
CA ASN A 437 -34.78 -3.55 39.23
C ASN A 437 -34.10 -2.22 39.59
N LEU A 438 -32.93 -1.94 39.01
CA LEU A 438 -32.24 -0.66 39.24
C LEU A 438 -33.03 0.53 38.68
N ARG A 439 -33.65 0.37 37.50
CA ARG A 439 -34.45 1.42 36.85
C ARG A 439 -35.67 1.78 37.70
N VAL A 440 -36.36 0.80 38.26
CA VAL A 440 -37.51 1.02 39.16
C VAL A 440 -37.08 1.78 40.41
N LYS A 441 -35.94 1.42 41.02
CA LYS A 441 -35.40 2.09 42.21
C LYS A 441 -34.93 3.52 41.93
N LEU A 442 -34.34 3.79 40.75
CA LEU A 442 -33.78 5.10 40.40
C LEU A 442 -34.81 6.07 39.79
N THR A 443 -35.87 5.59 39.13
CA THR A 443 -36.86 6.45 38.46
C THR A 443 -37.47 7.53 39.39
N PRO A 444 -37.82 7.23 40.66
CA PRO A 444 -38.33 8.24 41.60
C PRO A 444 -37.34 9.39 41.92
N VAL A 445 -36.04 9.18 41.73
CA VAL A 445 -35.00 10.19 41.96
C VAL A 445 -35.04 11.28 40.88
N PHE A 446 -35.58 10.98 39.70
CA PHE A 446 -35.66 11.90 38.56
C PHE A 446 -37.03 12.57 38.39
N THR A 447 -37.82 12.68 39.47
CA THR A 447 -39.10 13.43 39.43
C THR A 447 -38.85 14.93 39.26
N THR A 448 -39.82 15.64 38.66
CA THR A 448 -39.74 17.09 38.43
C THR A 448 -39.42 17.88 39.71
N LEU A 449 -39.97 17.47 40.86
CA LEU A 449 -39.71 18.11 42.14
C LEU A 449 -38.25 17.95 42.58
N LYS A 450 -37.68 16.74 42.44
CA LYS A 450 -36.28 16.46 42.78
C LYS A 450 -35.29 17.12 41.84
N ILE A 451 -35.63 17.23 40.54
CA ILE A 451 -34.85 18.00 39.57
C ILE A 451 -34.89 19.51 39.90
N LYS A 452 -36.06 20.06 40.25
CA LYS A 452 -36.22 21.46 40.65
C LYS A 452 -35.36 21.84 41.87
N MET A 453 -35.18 20.92 42.83
CA MET A 453 -34.29 21.15 43.98
C MET A 453 -32.83 21.44 43.58
N MET A 454 -32.36 20.88 42.46
CA MET A 454 -30.99 21.10 41.95
C MET A 454 -30.89 22.31 41.01
N PHE A 455 -32.01 22.91 40.60
CA PHE A 455 -32.04 23.96 39.58
C PHE A 455 -31.33 25.25 40.03
N GLY A 456 -31.35 25.56 41.33
CA GLY A 456 -30.61 26.69 41.88
C GLY A 456 -29.11 26.60 41.60
N THR A 457 -28.51 25.42 41.75
CA THR A 457 -27.11 25.17 41.42
C THR A 457 -26.81 25.32 39.92
N VAL A 458 -27.76 24.96 39.06
CA VAL A 458 -27.63 25.18 37.61
C VAL A 458 -27.63 26.68 37.29
N ILE A 459 -28.50 27.46 37.92
CA ILE A 459 -28.54 28.92 37.76
C ILE A 459 -27.22 29.56 38.21
N GLU A 460 -26.67 29.13 39.35
CA GLU A 460 -25.38 29.62 39.86
C GLU A 460 -24.24 29.35 38.87
N CYS A 461 -24.14 28.12 38.35
CA CYS A 461 -23.16 27.81 37.30
C CYS A 461 -23.37 28.68 36.06
N GLY A 462 -24.63 28.97 35.70
CA GLY A 462 -24.99 29.79 34.55
C GLY A 462 -24.52 31.24 34.67
N LYS A 463 -24.62 31.82 35.87
CA LYS A 463 -24.10 33.16 36.17
C LYS A 463 -22.58 33.22 36.05
N GLU A 464 -21.87 32.18 36.50
CA GLU A 464 -20.41 32.09 36.33
C GLU A 464 -19.99 31.99 34.86
N LEU A 465 -20.78 31.29 34.03
CA LEU A 465 -20.55 31.27 32.58
C LEU A 465 -20.78 32.64 31.96
N GLU A 466 -21.85 33.35 32.34
CA GLU A 466 -22.13 34.70 31.86
C GLU A 466 -20.98 35.66 32.21
N HIS A 467 -20.54 35.66 33.47
CA HIS A 467 -19.39 36.47 33.91
C HIS A 467 -18.11 36.11 33.15
N PHE A 468 -17.83 34.82 32.96
CA PHE A 468 -16.64 34.36 32.22
C PHE A 468 -16.64 34.84 30.76
N LEU A 469 -17.81 34.93 30.11
CA LEU A 469 -17.92 35.34 28.71
C LEU A 469 -17.85 36.87 28.52
N GLN A 470 -18.09 37.67 29.56
CA GLN A 470 -18.05 39.13 29.47
C GLN A 470 -16.66 39.67 29.13
N GLU A 471 -15.59 39.11 29.72
CA GLU A 471 -14.22 39.58 29.50
C GLU A 471 -13.74 39.33 28.05
N PRO A 472 -13.82 38.11 27.47
CA PRO A 472 -13.52 37.88 26.07
C PRO A 472 -14.41 38.70 25.11
N ALA A 473 -15.69 38.89 25.46
CA ALA A 473 -16.61 39.70 24.65
C ALA A 473 -16.22 41.17 24.62
N ASN A 474 -15.79 41.74 25.75
CA ASN A 474 -15.32 43.12 25.84
C ASN A 474 -13.98 43.34 25.13
N ASN A 475 -13.11 42.33 25.11
CA ASN A 475 -11.78 42.38 24.50
C ASN A 475 -11.78 42.03 23.00
N GLY A 476 -12.92 41.59 22.43
CA GLY A 476 -12.99 41.12 21.05
C GLY A 476 -12.24 39.81 20.79
N GLU A 477 -12.04 38.99 21.82
CA GLU A 477 -11.28 37.75 21.74
C GLU A 477 -12.09 36.60 21.12
N THR A 478 -11.44 35.80 20.28
CA THR A 478 -12.06 34.58 19.74
C THR A 478 -12.03 33.46 20.77
N ILE A 479 -13.19 32.87 21.06
CA ILE A 479 -13.34 31.77 22.02
C ILE A 479 -13.67 30.42 21.37
N GLU A 480 -13.21 29.32 21.97
CA GLU A 480 -13.66 27.98 21.61
C GLU A 480 -14.92 27.63 22.44
N VAL A 481 -16.09 27.71 21.77
CA VAL A 481 -17.41 27.52 22.38
C VAL A 481 -17.61 26.10 22.95
N LYS A 482 -17.15 25.06 22.25
CA LYS A 482 -17.27 23.66 22.69
C LYS A 482 -16.47 23.40 23.96
N ASP A 483 -15.27 23.96 24.10
CA ASP A 483 -14.45 23.79 25.30
C ASP A 483 -15.08 24.52 26.50
N ILE A 484 -15.56 25.74 26.31
CA ILE A 484 -16.25 26.51 27.35
C ILE A 484 -17.54 25.82 27.80
N LEU A 485 -18.38 25.36 26.86
CA LEU A 485 -19.59 24.62 27.20
C LEU A 485 -19.29 23.27 27.87
N ALA A 486 -18.16 22.64 27.55
CA ALA A 486 -17.70 21.45 28.25
C ALA A 486 -17.24 21.74 29.68
N ARG A 487 -16.56 22.88 29.93
CA ARG A 487 -16.21 23.35 31.28
C ARG A 487 -17.47 23.59 32.11
N TYR A 488 -18.40 24.36 31.56
CA TYR A 488 -19.70 24.65 32.17
C TYR A 488 -20.51 23.39 32.50
N SER A 489 -20.61 22.46 31.54
CA SER A 489 -21.32 21.18 31.75
C SER A 489 -20.66 20.33 32.84
N THR A 490 -19.32 20.37 32.93
CA THR A 490 -18.57 19.66 33.98
C THR A 490 -18.86 20.24 35.37
N ASP A 491 -18.94 21.56 35.49
CA ASP A 491 -19.28 22.23 36.75
C ASP A 491 -20.72 21.93 37.21
N ILE A 492 -21.68 21.89 36.28
CA ILE A 492 -23.05 21.46 36.58
C ILE A 492 -23.05 20.01 37.08
N ILE A 493 -22.40 19.09 36.37
CA ILE A 493 -22.39 17.68 36.75
C ILE A 493 -21.69 17.49 38.10
N ALA A 494 -20.54 18.12 38.31
CA ALA A 494 -19.82 18.04 39.58
C ALA A 494 -20.68 18.56 40.75
N SER A 495 -21.35 19.70 40.56
CA SER A 495 -22.12 20.34 41.63
C SER A 495 -23.46 19.65 41.88
N CYS A 496 -24.22 19.32 40.84
CA CYS A 496 -25.54 18.69 40.97
C CYS A 496 -25.47 17.18 41.21
N ALA A 497 -24.49 16.47 40.63
CA ALA A 497 -24.43 15.01 40.76
C ALA A 497 -23.56 14.55 41.95
N PHE A 498 -22.46 15.25 42.22
CA PHE A 498 -21.48 14.86 43.24
C PHE A 498 -21.38 15.84 44.41
N GLY A 499 -21.99 17.03 44.31
CA GLY A 499 -21.89 18.06 45.34
C GLY A 499 -20.49 18.66 45.46
N ILE A 500 -19.75 18.74 44.36
CA ILE A 500 -18.36 19.24 44.29
C ILE A 500 -18.34 20.50 43.44
N GLN A 501 -17.70 21.57 43.93
CA GLN A 501 -17.44 22.78 43.15
C GLN A 501 -16.05 22.69 42.51
N CYS A 502 -16.01 22.46 41.20
CA CYS A 502 -14.76 22.31 40.46
C CYS A 502 -14.25 23.63 39.86
N ASN A 503 -15.16 24.59 39.60
CA ASN A 503 -14.88 25.88 38.96
C ASN A 503 -14.03 25.73 37.68
N CYS A 504 -14.41 24.79 36.82
CA CYS A 504 -13.71 24.43 35.58
C CYS A 504 -13.58 25.60 34.59
N LEU A 505 -14.45 26.60 34.68
CA LEU A 505 -14.34 27.84 33.89
C LEU A 505 -13.08 28.63 34.25
N LYS A 506 -12.77 28.75 35.55
CA LYS A 506 -11.61 29.45 36.10
C LYS A 506 -10.36 28.56 36.15
N ASN A 507 -10.53 27.27 36.43
CA ASN A 507 -9.46 26.26 36.46
C ASN A 507 -9.73 25.17 35.42
N PRO A 508 -9.21 25.31 34.19
CA PRO A 508 -9.45 24.37 33.11
C PRO A 508 -8.94 22.94 33.40
N ASP A 509 -7.97 22.81 34.31
CA ASP A 509 -7.30 21.57 34.68
C ASP A 509 -7.81 20.96 35.99
N ALA A 510 -9.02 21.37 36.44
CA ALA A 510 -9.66 20.79 37.62
C ALA A 510 -9.63 19.25 37.58
N GLU A 511 -9.26 18.64 38.71
CA GLU A 511 -8.97 17.19 38.80
C GLU A 511 -10.16 16.34 38.33
N PHE A 512 -11.39 16.71 38.72
CA PHE A 512 -12.62 16.06 38.29
C PHE A 512 -12.80 16.10 36.76
N ARG A 513 -12.49 17.23 36.11
CA ARG A 513 -12.57 17.38 34.65
C ARG A 513 -11.52 16.52 33.95
N ASN A 514 -10.30 16.48 34.48
CA ASN A 514 -9.21 15.68 33.92
C ASN A 514 -9.49 14.18 34.00
N TRP A 515 -9.99 13.68 35.14
CA TRP A 515 -10.40 12.27 35.24
C TRP A 515 -11.67 11.97 34.42
N GLY A 516 -12.63 12.90 34.36
CA GLY A 516 -13.81 12.79 33.50
C GLY A 516 -13.45 12.71 32.02
N ARG A 517 -12.50 13.52 31.54
CA ARG A 517 -11.98 13.45 30.16
C ARG A 517 -11.33 12.11 29.85
N LYS A 518 -10.54 11.55 30.77
CA LYS A 518 -9.89 10.22 30.61
C LYS A 518 -10.89 9.06 30.44
N VAL A 519 -12.15 9.23 30.85
CA VAL A 519 -13.22 8.26 30.56
C VAL A 519 -13.57 8.23 29.06
N PHE A 520 -13.54 9.39 28.40
CA PHE A 520 -13.96 9.57 27.01
C PHE A 520 -12.79 9.68 26.03
N GLU A 521 -11.56 9.87 26.53
CA GLU A 521 -10.36 9.94 25.70
C GLU A 521 -9.99 8.55 25.15
N PRO A 522 -9.92 8.38 23.82
CA PRO A 522 -9.77 7.06 23.23
C PRO A 522 -8.32 6.57 23.36
N HIS A 523 -8.05 5.72 24.34
CA HIS A 523 -6.76 5.03 24.44
C HIS A 523 -6.69 3.81 23.53
N PHE A 524 -5.51 3.50 22.99
CA PHE A 524 -5.29 2.32 22.13
C PHE A 524 -5.77 1.02 22.82
N ARG A 525 -5.48 0.89 24.12
CA ARG A 525 -5.94 -0.23 24.96
C ARG A 525 -7.47 -0.28 25.05
N GLN A 526 -8.15 0.84 25.29
CA GLN A 526 -9.63 0.88 25.38
C GLN A 526 -10.30 0.58 24.04
N ARG A 527 -9.75 1.07 22.92
CA ARG A 527 -10.23 0.72 21.57
C ARG A 527 -10.10 -0.78 21.32
N LEU A 528 -8.94 -1.35 21.67
CA LEU A 528 -8.69 -2.79 21.54
C LEU A 528 -9.64 -3.59 22.44
N THR A 529 -9.81 -3.22 23.71
CA THR A 529 -10.76 -3.86 24.63
C THR A 529 -12.20 -3.74 24.14
N SER A 530 -12.60 -2.60 23.57
CA SER A 530 -13.94 -2.40 23.01
C SER A 530 -14.19 -3.30 21.81
N ILE A 531 -13.21 -3.43 20.91
CA ILE A 531 -13.27 -4.35 19.76
C ILE A 531 -13.32 -5.80 20.25
N LEU A 532 -12.52 -6.17 21.25
CA LEU A 532 -12.52 -7.50 21.86
C LEU A 532 -13.86 -7.82 22.54
N ASN A 533 -14.50 -6.85 23.19
CA ASN A 533 -15.80 -7.04 23.81
C ASN A 533 -16.91 -7.22 22.76
N ILE A 534 -16.81 -6.54 21.61
CA ILE A 534 -17.75 -6.72 20.49
C ILE A 534 -17.56 -8.09 19.82
N LEU A 535 -16.32 -8.55 19.67
CA LEU A 535 -16.00 -9.82 19.00
C LEU A 535 -16.20 -11.05 19.88
N TYR A 536 -15.78 -10.96 21.15
CA TYR A 536 -15.68 -12.07 22.09
C TYR A 536 -16.04 -11.61 23.52
N PRO A 537 -17.31 -11.24 23.77
CA PRO A 537 -17.74 -10.72 25.08
C PRO A 537 -17.47 -11.68 26.24
N SER A 538 -17.62 -12.99 26.00
CA SER A 538 -17.30 -14.03 27.00
C SER A 538 -15.82 -14.04 27.39
N LEU A 539 -14.92 -13.74 26.46
CA LEU A 539 -13.47 -13.69 26.71
C LEU A 539 -13.11 -12.48 27.58
N VAL A 540 -13.72 -11.31 27.31
CA VAL A 540 -13.51 -10.10 28.12
C VAL A 540 -14.02 -10.31 29.56
N TYR A 541 -15.17 -10.99 29.70
CA TYR A 541 -15.71 -11.39 30.99
C TYR A 541 -14.76 -12.34 31.75
N THR A 542 -14.23 -13.39 31.10
CA THR A 542 -13.29 -14.33 31.74
C THR A 542 -11.95 -13.69 32.08
N LEU A 543 -11.40 -12.85 31.21
CA LEU A 543 -10.11 -12.18 31.40
C LEU A 543 -10.19 -10.98 32.36
N LYS A 544 -11.39 -10.61 32.83
CA LYS A 544 -11.63 -9.48 33.73
C LYS A 544 -10.95 -8.21 33.19
N VAL A 545 -11.23 -7.87 31.94
CA VAL A 545 -10.64 -6.67 31.31
C VAL A 545 -11.67 -5.54 31.37
N SER A 546 -11.38 -4.51 32.18
CA SER A 546 -12.22 -3.31 32.29
C SER A 546 -12.03 -2.37 31.09
N LEU A 547 -13.13 -1.75 30.65
CA LEU A 547 -13.12 -0.66 29.67
C LEU A 547 -12.71 0.67 30.32
N ILE A 548 -12.90 0.78 31.63
CA ILE A 548 -12.55 1.96 32.42
C ILE A 548 -11.11 1.75 32.96
N PRO A 549 -10.21 2.74 32.81
CA PRO A 549 -8.89 2.66 33.43
C PRO A 549 -9.02 2.52 34.95
N LYS A 550 -8.20 1.66 35.56
CA LYS A 550 -8.30 1.39 37.01
C LYS A 550 -8.08 2.64 37.84
N GLU A 551 -7.23 3.55 37.35
CA GLU A 551 -6.91 4.82 37.98
C GLU A 551 -8.16 5.73 38.04
N VAL A 552 -8.92 5.76 36.94
CA VAL A 552 -10.20 6.48 36.86
C VAL A 552 -11.22 5.85 37.81
N SER A 553 -11.36 4.53 37.80
CA SER A 553 -12.27 3.81 38.69
C SER A 553 -11.94 4.06 40.17
N ASN A 554 -10.66 4.00 40.53
CA ASN A 554 -10.18 4.27 41.88
C ASN A 554 -10.48 5.71 42.32
N TYR A 555 -10.24 6.70 41.45
CA TYR A 555 -10.54 8.10 41.75
C TYR A 555 -12.03 8.30 42.07
N PHE A 556 -12.94 7.89 41.18
CA PHE A 556 -14.38 8.07 41.39
C PHE A 556 -14.89 7.30 42.61
N ARG A 557 -14.39 6.08 42.86
CA ARG A 557 -14.76 5.31 44.05
C ARG A 557 -14.29 5.97 45.33
N LYS A 558 -13.04 6.45 45.37
CA LYS A 558 -12.47 7.17 46.52
C LYS A 558 -13.29 8.43 46.82
N MET A 559 -13.51 9.26 45.80
CA MET A 559 -14.26 10.50 45.91
C MET A 559 -15.69 10.28 46.42
N VAL A 560 -16.44 9.31 45.87
CA VAL A 560 -17.80 8.99 46.35
C VAL A 560 -17.76 8.50 47.79
N LYS A 561 -16.84 7.59 48.13
CA LYS A 561 -16.70 7.05 49.48
C LYS A 561 -16.43 8.15 50.50
N GLU A 562 -15.42 9.00 50.26
CA GLU A 562 -15.04 10.10 51.16
C GLU A 562 -16.19 11.11 51.30
N THR A 563 -16.91 11.40 50.21
CA THR A 563 -18.06 12.32 50.26
C THR A 563 -19.20 11.77 51.12
N VAL A 564 -19.53 10.48 50.96
CA VAL A 564 -20.58 9.83 51.76
C VAL A 564 -20.17 9.77 53.23
N GLU A 565 -18.95 9.31 53.52
CA GLU A 565 -18.42 9.21 54.90
C GLU A 565 -18.37 10.59 55.59
N TYR A 566 -17.93 11.62 54.86
CA TYR A 566 -17.93 12.99 55.37
C TYR A 566 -19.34 13.48 55.70
N ARG A 567 -20.33 13.24 54.82
CA ARG A 567 -21.71 13.70 55.04
C ARG A 567 -22.40 12.94 56.17
N GLU A 568 -22.23 11.63 56.23
CA GLU A 568 -22.78 10.79 57.30
C GLU A 568 -22.15 11.16 58.66
N LYS A 569 -20.83 11.43 58.72
CA LYS A 569 -20.13 11.81 59.95
C LYS A 569 -20.46 13.23 60.43
N ASN A 570 -20.62 14.17 59.52
CA ASN A 570 -20.83 15.59 59.84
C ASN A 570 -22.31 16.03 59.72
N ASN A 571 -23.23 15.10 59.45
CA ASN A 571 -24.66 15.34 59.25
C ASN A 571 -24.96 16.45 58.23
N VAL A 572 -24.23 16.47 57.11
CA VAL A 572 -24.34 17.48 56.06
C VAL A 572 -25.32 17.01 54.99
N GLU A 573 -26.45 17.71 54.86
CA GLU A 573 -27.40 17.50 53.77
C GLU A 573 -27.22 18.56 52.67
N ARG A 574 -27.21 18.12 51.41
CA ARG A 574 -27.14 19.02 50.25
C ARG A 574 -28.23 18.66 49.24
N ASN A 575 -28.77 19.67 48.55
CA ASN A 575 -29.77 19.49 47.51
C ASN A 575 -29.13 19.00 46.19
N ASP A 576 -28.50 17.84 46.23
CA ASP A 576 -27.82 17.21 45.09
C ASP A 576 -28.20 15.73 44.93
N PHE A 577 -27.79 15.13 43.81
CA PHE A 577 -28.06 13.74 43.51
C PHE A 577 -27.41 12.77 44.51
N MET A 578 -26.24 13.12 45.05
CA MET A 578 -25.54 12.29 46.03
C MET A 578 -26.37 12.11 47.30
N GLN A 579 -27.04 13.16 47.77
CA GLN A 579 -27.95 13.08 48.92
C GLN A 579 -29.13 12.14 48.64
N LEU A 580 -29.71 12.21 47.44
CA LEU A 580 -30.80 11.32 47.04
C LEU A 580 -30.34 9.85 46.97
N MET A 581 -29.10 9.61 46.54
CA MET A 581 -28.50 8.27 46.52
C MET A 581 -28.22 7.74 47.92
N ILE A 582 -27.76 8.58 48.87
CA ILE A 582 -27.59 8.22 50.28
C ILE A 582 -28.96 7.85 50.91
N GLN A 583 -29.99 8.65 50.66
CA GLN A 583 -31.36 8.36 51.13
C GLN A 583 -31.90 7.05 50.54
N LEU A 584 -31.65 6.77 49.26
CA LEU A 584 -32.04 5.53 48.60
C LEU A 584 -31.28 4.32 49.17
N LYS A 585 -29.96 4.44 49.40
CA LYS A 585 -29.13 3.42 50.07
C LYS A 585 -29.72 3.06 51.43
N ASN A 586 -30.00 4.05 52.27
CA ASN A 586 -30.55 3.84 53.61
C ASN A 586 -31.95 3.22 53.59
N LYS A 587 -32.80 3.59 52.63
CA LYS A 587 -34.12 2.95 52.43
C LYS A 587 -34.03 1.50 51.95
N THR A 588 -33.02 1.15 51.16
CA THR A 588 -32.89 -0.19 50.57
C THR A 588 -32.24 -1.18 51.55
N LEU A 589 -31.35 -0.71 52.42
CA LEU A 589 -30.74 -1.51 53.50
C LEU A 589 -31.77 -1.99 54.53
N ASN A 590 -32.87 -1.26 54.71
CA ASN A 590 -33.96 -1.65 55.61
C ASN A 590 -34.93 -2.70 55.03
N VAL A 591 -34.77 -3.11 53.75
CA VAL A 591 -35.71 -4.01 53.04
C VAL A 591 -35.04 -5.35 52.66
N ALA A 592 -33.73 -5.50 52.89
CA ALA A 592 -32.92 -6.60 52.35
C ALA A 592 -32.97 -7.93 53.15
N GLU A 593 -33.90 -8.13 54.08
CA GLU A 593 -33.94 -9.36 54.91
C GLU A 593 -34.94 -10.45 54.49
N GLU A 594 -35.85 -10.28 53.51
CA GLU A 594 -36.88 -11.33 53.27
C GLU A 594 -37.10 -11.88 51.84
N GLU A 595 -36.59 -11.26 50.75
CA GLU A 595 -36.99 -11.71 49.39
C GLU A 595 -35.88 -12.34 48.51
N ASP A 596 -34.60 -12.13 48.78
CA ASP A 596 -33.54 -12.49 47.81
C ASP A 596 -33.16 -13.99 47.78
N VAL A 597 -33.60 -14.81 48.75
CA VAL A 597 -33.22 -16.24 48.81
C VAL A 597 -34.09 -17.13 47.92
N LYS A 598 -35.36 -16.78 47.65
CA LYS A 598 -36.27 -17.64 46.86
C LYS A 598 -36.16 -17.44 45.35
N THR A 599 -35.75 -16.26 44.90
CA THR A 599 -35.68 -15.90 43.47
C THR A 599 -34.41 -16.43 42.82
N LEU A 600 -33.29 -16.46 43.56
CA LEU A 600 -32.01 -16.98 43.09
C LEU A 600 -32.01 -18.51 42.87
N GLN A 601 -32.82 -19.27 43.63
CA GLN A 601 -32.93 -20.72 43.44
C GLN A 601 -33.64 -21.06 42.11
N LYS A 602 -34.66 -20.28 41.74
CA LYS A 602 -35.51 -20.55 40.56
C LYS A 602 -34.82 -20.17 39.23
N GLU A 603 -33.99 -19.13 39.22
CA GLU A 603 -33.21 -18.75 38.03
C GLU A 603 -32.00 -19.67 37.79
N THR A 604 -31.45 -20.27 38.84
CA THR A 604 -30.31 -21.22 38.72
C THR A 604 -30.73 -22.56 38.11
N ASP A 605 -31.99 -22.97 38.30
CA ASP A 605 -32.54 -24.19 37.68
C ASP A 605 -33.06 -23.95 36.25
N GLY A 606 -33.50 -22.74 35.93
CA GLY A 606 -33.90 -22.34 34.56
C GLY A 606 -32.73 -22.20 33.58
N LEU A 607 -31.53 -21.86 34.06
CA LEU A 607 -30.31 -21.77 33.24
C LEU A 607 -29.60 -23.13 33.06
N LYS A 608 -29.99 -24.17 33.80
CA LYS A 608 -29.46 -25.54 33.66
C LYS A 608 -30.23 -26.43 32.67
N SER A 609 -31.38 -25.99 32.16
CA SER A 609 -32.27 -26.85 31.34
C SER A 609 -32.12 -26.71 29.82
N SER A 610 -31.18 -25.91 29.30
CA SER A 610 -30.79 -25.98 27.88
C SER A 610 -29.53 -26.81 27.66
N ASN A 611 -29.56 -28.05 28.15
CA ASN A 611 -28.61 -29.10 27.75
C ASN A 611 -28.84 -29.45 26.28
N THR A 612 -28.28 -28.63 25.38
CA THR A 612 -28.09 -29.01 23.99
C THR A 612 -26.68 -29.58 23.82
N PRO A 613 -26.49 -30.65 23.02
CA PRO A 613 -25.17 -31.25 22.75
C PRO A 613 -24.12 -30.25 22.24
N PHE A 614 -24.56 -29.08 21.79
CA PHE A 614 -23.73 -27.98 21.31
C PHE A 614 -23.04 -27.20 22.45
N GLY A 615 -23.66 -27.08 23.63
CA GLY A 615 -23.11 -26.34 24.78
C GLY A 615 -21.93 -27.04 25.45
N ASP A 616 -22.00 -28.36 25.60
CA ASP A 616 -20.89 -29.17 26.13
C ASP A 616 -19.76 -29.34 25.10
N TRP A 617 -20.11 -29.40 23.81
CA TRP A 617 -19.15 -29.36 22.71
C TRP A 617 -18.40 -28.01 22.64
N LEU A 618 -19.06 -26.88 22.94
CA LEU A 618 -18.43 -25.56 23.02
C LEU A 618 -17.53 -25.41 24.25
N LYS A 619 -17.89 -25.95 25.42
CA LYS A 619 -17.02 -25.95 26.62
C LYS A 619 -15.79 -26.85 26.45
N PHE A 620 -15.95 -27.97 25.76
CA PHE A 620 -14.86 -28.88 25.40
C PHE A 620 -13.87 -28.24 24.40
N ILE A 621 -14.37 -27.48 23.43
CA ILE A 621 -13.54 -26.77 22.46
C ILE A 621 -12.87 -25.53 23.07
N THR A 622 -13.59 -24.73 23.87
CA THR A 622 -13.05 -23.50 24.48
C THR A 622 -12.00 -23.77 25.54
N SER A 623 -12.11 -24.85 26.32
CA SER A 623 -11.10 -25.21 27.33
C SER A 623 -9.80 -25.78 26.73
N ARG A 624 -9.85 -26.45 25.56
CA ARG A 624 -8.62 -26.91 24.86
C ARG A 624 -8.04 -25.92 23.85
N MET A 625 -8.84 -24.99 23.32
CA MET A 625 -8.36 -23.97 22.36
C MET A 625 -7.65 -22.78 23.02
N LEU A 626 -7.67 -22.64 24.34
CA LEU A 626 -7.10 -21.47 25.03
C LEU A 626 -5.58 -21.55 25.29
N ASP A 627 -4.96 -22.73 25.32
CA ASP A 627 -3.58 -22.84 25.83
C ASP A 627 -2.45 -22.91 24.77
N ILE A 628 -2.75 -23.14 23.48
CA ILE A 628 -1.71 -23.39 22.46
C ILE A 628 -1.76 -22.42 21.25
N PRO A 629 -2.92 -22.02 20.70
CA PRO A 629 -3.01 -21.06 19.58
C PRO A 629 -2.60 -19.63 19.96
N PHE A 630 -2.77 -19.24 21.23
CA PHE A 630 -2.44 -17.90 21.71
C PHE A 630 -0.92 -17.71 21.82
N LEU A 631 -0.22 -18.67 22.45
CA LEU A 631 1.24 -18.66 22.55
C LEU A 631 1.89 -18.70 21.16
N GLN A 632 1.38 -19.51 20.23
CA GLN A 632 1.93 -19.57 18.87
C GLN A 632 1.63 -18.33 18.03
N LEU A 633 0.50 -17.65 18.23
CA LEU A 633 0.24 -16.34 17.62
C LEU A 633 1.23 -15.30 18.15
N TRP A 634 1.44 -15.24 19.46
CA TRP A 634 2.43 -14.33 20.07
C TRP A 634 3.86 -14.68 19.68
N VAL A 635 4.22 -15.97 19.56
CA VAL A 635 5.53 -16.41 19.07
C VAL A 635 5.70 -16.08 17.59
N THR A 636 4.67 -16.20 16.77
CA THR A 636 4.73 -15.80 15.34
C THR A 636 4.86 -14.30 15.21
N ILE A 637 4.07 -13.53 15.97
CA ILE A 637 4.18 -12.07 16.03
C ILE A 637 5.56 -11.68 16.56
N ALA A 638 6.05 -12.30 17.63
CA ALA A 638 7.37 -12.05 18.19
C ALA A 638 8.48 -12.41 17.21
N THR A 639 8.34 -13.51 16.45
CA THR A 639 9.31 -13.92 15.42
C THR A 639 9.30 -12.94 14.26
N ILE A 640 8.14 -12.48 13.81
CA ILE A 640 8.02 -11.45 12.77
C ILE A 640 8.62 -10.13 13.27
N LEU A 641 8.26 -9.67 14.47
CA LEU A 641 8.79 -8.45 15.07
C LEU A 641 10.30 -8.55 15.28
N THR A 642 10.80 -9.71 15.72
CA THR A 642 12.25 -9.96 15.89
C THR A 642 12.95 -9.99 14.54
N THR A 643 12.38 -10.65 13.52
CA THR A 643 12.95 -10.67 12.16
C THR A 643 13.00 -9.28 11.56
N VAL A 644 11.92 -8.50 11.71
CA VAL A 644 11.85 -7.11 11.28
C VAL A 644 12.87 -6.26 12.05
N TYR A 645 12.95 -6.39 13.37
CA TYR A 645 13.92 -5.69 14.20
C TYR A 645 15.36 -6.01 13.79
N VAL A 646 15.69 -7.31 13.63
CA VAL A 646 17.01 -7.77 13.18
C VAL A 646 17.32 -7.26 11.78
N TYR A 647 16.36 -7.30 10.85
CA TYR A 647 16.53 -6.73 9.50
C TYR A 647 16.90 -5.24 9.57
N PHE A 648 16.18 -4.42 10.34
CA PHE A 648 16.53 -3.01 10.50
C PHE A 648 17.91 -2.83 11.14
N ARG A 649 18.21 -3.56 12.21
CA ARG A 649 19.53 -3.50 12.88
C ARG A 649 20.68 -3.87 11.95
N VAL A 650 20.51 -4.89 11.10
CA VAL A 650 21.51 -5.29 10.10
C VAL A 650 21.64 -4.23 9.01
N SER A 651 20.52 -3.68 8.51
CA SER A 651 20.54 -2.60 7.52
C SER A 651 21.24 -1.34 8.02
N PHE A 652 21.09 -1.01 9.31
CA PHE A 652 21.76 0.14 9.96
C PHE A 652 23.28 0.00 10.11
N LEU A 653 23.85 -1.19 9.84
CA LEU A 653 25.30 -1.37 9.82
C LEU A 653 25.93 -0.95 8.49
N TYR A 654 25.15 -0.62 7.46
CA TYR A 654 25.64 -0.35 6.10
C TYR A 654 26.75 0.71 6.06
N TRP A 655 26.50 1.87 6.66
CA TRP A 655 27.43 3.00 6.70
C TRP A 655 28.57 2.80 7.70
N LYS A 656 28.27 2.22 8.87
CA LYS A 656 29.29 1.91 9.89
C LYS A 656 30.36 0.96 9.35
N LYS A 657 29.97 -0.03 8.55
CA LYS A 657 30.91 -0.95 7.86
C LYS A 657 31.79 -0.28 6.81
N ARG A 658 31.40 0.90 6.31
CA ARG A 658 32.10 1.68 5.27
C ARG A 658 32.89 2.85 5.85
N GLY A 659 33.01 2.94 7.17
CA GLY A 659 33.73 4.03 7.84
C GLY A 659 33.06 5.40 7.69
N VAL A 660 31.77 5.45 7.36
CA VAL A 660 31.01 6.71 7.25
C VAL A 660 30.45 7.08 8.64
N PRO A 661 30.66 8.32 9.13
CA PRO A 661 30.04 8.79 10.36
C PRO A 661 28.51 8.65 10.29
N THR A 662 27.89 8.04 11.29
CA THR A 662 26.44 7.76 11.29
C THR A 662 25.79 8.11 12.60
N LEU A 663 24.52 8.52 12.53
CA LEU A 663 23.66 8.67 13.71
C LEU A 663 23.26 7.31 14.30
N ASN A 664 22.43 7.35 15.34
CA ASN A 664 21.84 6.18 15.98
C ASN A 664 20.39 5.97 15.50
N PRO A 665 20.18 5.27 14.36
CA PRO A 665 18.85 5.09 13.79
C PRO A 665 17.96 4.21 14.67
N THR A 666 16.67 4.56 14.71
CA THR A 666 15.66 3.85 15.50
C THR A 666 14.80 2.95 14.61
N ALA A 667 14.68 1.67 14.94
CA ALA A 667 13.81 0.76 14.20
C ALA A 667 12.32 1.06 14.53
N PRO A 668 11.39 1.02 13.55
CA PRO A 668 11.61 0.74 12.13
C PRO A 668 11.88 1.99 11.26
N PHE A 669 11.83 3.20 11.82
CA PHE A 669 11.73 4.43 11.04
C PHE A 669 13.07 5.00 10.55
N GLY A 670 14.20 4.49 11.04
CA GLY A 670 15.53 5.05 10.80
C GLY A 670 15.75 6.33 11.60
N ASP A 671 16.46 7.28 11.02
CA ASP A 671 16.75 8.59 11.64
C ASP A 671 15.56 9.56 11.48
N PHE A 672 14.73 9.37 10.46
CA PHE A 672 13.58 10.24 10.16
C PHE A 672 12.33 9.96 11.03
N GLY A 673 12.46 9.20 12.12
CA GLY A 673 11.33 8.80 12.97
C GLY A 673 10.50 9.97 13.51
N LYS A 674 11.15 11.05 13.96
CA LYS A 674 10.46 12.27 14.43
C LYS A 674 9.61 12.93 13.32
N ALA A 675 10.10 12.92 12.08
CA ALA A 675 9.38 13.47 10.93
C ALA A 675 8.20 12.58 10.50
N ILE A 676 8.40 11.26 10.49
CA ILE A 676 7.36 10.29 10.12
C ILE A 676 6.21 10.27 11.13
N LEU A 677 6.54 10.39 12.43
CA LEU A 677 5.55 10.50 13.51
C LEU A 677 4.98 11.91 13.68
N THR A 678 5.20 12.80 12.70
CA THR A 678 4.72 14.20 12.67
C THR A 678 5.03 14.99 13.95
N LYS A 679 6.12 14.65 14.66
CA LYS A 679 6.59 15.37 15.85
C LYS A 679 7.44 16.59 15.50
N LYS A 680 8.13 16.51 14.36
CA LYS A 680 8.95 17.59 13.77
C LYS A 680 8.76 17.60 12.26
N SER A 681 9.03 18.71 11.60
CA SER A 681 9.05 18.74 10.13
C SER A 681 10.26 17.97 9.59
N PHE A 682 10.18 17.47 8.35
CA PHE A 682 11.35 16.87 7.69
C PHE A 682 12.55 17.82 7.68
N GLN A 683 12.28 19.12 7.56
CA GLN A 683 13.28 20.15 7.52
C GLN A 683 14.00 20.31 8.87
N GLN A 684 13.25 20.39 9.97
CA GLN A 684 13.84 20.45 11.31
C GLN A 684 14.74 19.24 11.60
N VAL A 685 14.31 18.05 11.18
CA VAL A 685 15.10 16.83 11.35
C VAL A 685 16.38 16.83 10.51
N ILE A 686 16.34 17.36 9.29
CA ILE A 686 17.54 17.48 8.44
C ILE A 686 18.52 18.53 9.01
N ASN A 687 18.03 19.63 9.58
CA ASN A 687 18.85 20.61 10.30
C ASN A 687 19.50 20.00 11.55
N GLU A 688 18.76 19.20 12.32
CA GLU A 688 19.33 18.42 13.42
C GLU A 688 20.48 17.53 12.94
N PHE A 689 20.28 16.79 11.83
CA PHE A 689 21.36 15.96 11.29
C PHE A 689 22.58 16.77 10.86
N TYR A 690 22.37 17.94 10.25
CA TYR A 690 23.47 18.82 9.86
C TYR A 690 24.31 19.24 11.07
N ASN A 691 23.66 19.59 12.18
CA ASN A 691 24.30 19.98 13.42
C ASN A 691 24.92 18.79 14.16
N ASP A 692 24.27 17.62 14.16
CA ASP A 692 24.78 16.39 14.78
C ASP A 692 26.06 15.88 14.09
N PHE A 693 26.23 16.19 12.81
CA PHE A 693 27.43 15.89 12.04
C PHE A 693 28.44 17.03 12.06
N ASP A 694 28.42 17.91 13.07
CA ASP A 694 29.37 19.01 13.13
C ASP A 694 30.84 18.55 13.07
N GLY A 695 31.69 19.33 12.41
CA GLY A 695 33.07 18.95 12.07
C GLY A 695 33.23 17.86 10.99
N GLN A 696 32.17 17.15 10.59
CA GLN A 696 32.21 16.14 9.52
C GLN A 696 31.85 16.74 8.16
N ARG A 697 32.51 16.27 7.09
CA ARG A 697 32.24 16.70 5.69
C ARG A 697 30.92 16.16 5.13
N PHE A 698 30.50 14.99 5.62
CA PHE A 698 29.25 14.30 5.27
C PHE A 698 28.90 13.27 6.36
N GLY A 699 27.65 12.83 6.39
CA GLY A 699 27.16 11.86 7.35
C GLY A 699 26.15 10.88 6.76
N GLY A 700 26.18 9.63 7.23
CA GLY A 700 25.27 8.57 6.82
C GLY A 700 23.98 8.61 7.65
N VAL A 701 22.85 8.69 6.96
CA VAL A 701 21.50 8.65 7.55
C VAL A 701 20.64 7.56 6.91
N TYR A 702 19.58 7.17 7.59
CA TYR A 702 18.67 6.11 7.17
C TYR A 702 17.22 6.60 7.16
N SER A 703 16.56 6.45 6.02
CA SER A 703 15.11 6.56 5.92
C SER A 703 14.53 5.16 5.88
N PHE A 704 13.83 4.74 6.95
CA PHE A 704 13.55 3.32 7.19
C PHE A 704 14.84 2.51 7.07
N SER A 705 14.91 1.48 6.23
CA SER A 705 16.13 0.69 6.01
C SER A 705 17.02 1.24 4.89
N SER A 706 16.58 2.28 4.17
CA SER A 706 17.29 2.80 3.00
C SER A 706 18.39 3.78 3.43
N PRO A 707 19.67 3.50 3.10
CA PRO A 707 20.77 4.41 3.40
C PRO A 707 20.75 5.64 2.47
N ALA A 708 21.11 6.80 3.03
CA ALA A 708 21.36 8.04 2.31
C ALA A 708 22.56 8.78 2.93
N LEU A 709 23.17 9.70 2.17
CA LEU A 709 24.24 10.58 2.63
C LEU A 709 23.72 12.00 2.78
N LEU A 710 23.96 12.62 3.93
CA LEU A 710 23.84 14.06 4.12
C LEU A 710 25.18 14.71 3.79
N ILE A 711 25.21 15.61 2.81
CA ILE A 711 26.43 16.29 2.37
C ILE A 711 26.50 17.68 3.02
N ARG A 712 27.63 18.01 3.67
CA ARG A 712 27.85 19.34 4.30
C ARG A 712 28.92 20.17 3.59
N ASP A 713 29.94 19.52 3.04
CA ASP A 713 31.10 20.18 2.43
C ASP A 713 30.79 20.76 1.03
N PRO A 714 30.91 22.09 0.81
CA PRO A 714 30.66 22.74 -0.47
C PRO A 714 31.44 22.17 -1.66
N GLU A 715 32.66 21.65 -1.45
CA GLU A 715 33.43 21.05 -2.55
C GLU A 715 32.85 19.71 -3.01
N ILE A 716 32.27 18.94 -2.09
CA ILE A 716 31.54 17.71 -2.44
C ILE A 716 30.22 18.08 -3.12
N ILE A 717 29.54 19.14 -2.66
CA ILE A 717 28.32 19.65 -3.32
C ILE A 717 28.62 20.05 -4.77
N LYS A 718 29.67 20.83 -5.00
CA LYS A 718 30.16 21.22 -6.33
C LYS A 718 30.48 20.01 -7.20
N ALA A 719 31.19 19.02 -6.64
CA ALA A 719 31.52 17.81 -7.37
C ALA A 719 30.27 17.06 -7.81
N VAL A 720 29.30 16.84 -6.92
CA VAL A 720 28.08 16.08 -7.23
C VAL A 720 27.14 16.84 -8.18
N LEU A 721 26.93 18.13 -7.95
CA LEU A 721 25.96 18.92 -8.73
C LEU A 721 26.50 19.32 -10.11
N VAL A 722 27.82 19.44 -10.26
CA VAL A 722 28.45 19.95 -11.50
C VAL A 722 29.43 18.94 -12.11
N LYS A 723 30.54 18.62 -11.42
CA LYS A 723 31.67 17.87 -12.03
C LYS A 723 31.27 16.44 -12.42
N ASP A 724 30.61 15.72 -11.52
CA ASP A 724 30.20 14.32 -11.65
C ASP A 724 28.69 14.20 -11.95
N PHE A 725 28.07 15.24 -12.52
CA PHE A 725 26.63 15.28 -12.77
C PHE A 725 26.13 14.05 -13.56
N ASN A 726 26.95 13.51 -14.46
CA ASN A 726 26.66 12.31 -15.23
C ASN A 726 26.40 11.04 -14.39
N LYS A 727 26.88 11.02 -13.14
CA LYS A 727 26.68 9.93 -12.17
C LYS A 727 25.59 10.25 -11.14
N PHE A 728 25.10 11.49 -11.13
CA PHE A 728 24.14 11.99 -10.14
C PHE A 728 22.96 12.71 -10.78
N HIS A 729 22.65 12.46 -12.05
CA HIS A 729 21.62 13.19 -12.79
C HIS A 729 20.17 12.87 -12.35
N SER A 730 19.93 11.95 -11.42
CA SER A 730 18.58 11.52 -11.00
C SER A 730 18.18 12.15 -9.67
N HIS A 731 16.89 12.46 -9.48
CA HIS A 731 16.33 12.83 -8.17
C HIS A 731 15.89 11.60 -7.33
N GLY A 732 15.98 10.39 -7.90
CA GLY A 732 15.51 9.15 -7.25
C GLY A 732 13.98 9.03 -7.17
N ILE A 733 13.27 9.73 -8.07
CA ILE A 733 11.82 9.66 -8.21
C ILE A 733 11.51 8.60 -9.28
N ILE A 734 10.68 7.62 -8.92
CA ILE A 734 10.21 6.59 -9.84
C ILE A 734 8.92 7.10 -10.48
N THR A 735 8.94 7.28 -11.80
CA THR A 735 7.80 7.73 -12.60
C THR A 735 7.20 6.57 -13.38
N ASN A 736 5.87 6.56 -13.54
CA ASN A 736 5.18 5.66 -14.46
C ASN A 736 4.20 6.46 -15.32
N GLU A 737 4.68 6.92 -16.48
CA GLU A 737 3.96 7.81 -17.39
C GLU A 737 2.70 7.17 -17.99
N GLU A 738 2.64 5.83 -18.09
CA GLU A 738 1.45 5.11 -18.57
C GLU A 738 0.30 5.13 -17.56
N VAL A 739 0.64 5.17 -16.27
CA VAL A 739 -0.34 5.13 -15.17
C VAL A 739 -0.69 6.55 -14.72
N GLU A 740 0.30 7.43 -14.65
CA GLU A 740 0.15 8.83 -14.26
C GLU A 740 0.92 9.72 -15.25
N PRO A 741 0.24 10.24 -16.28
CA PRO A 741 0.88 11.09 -17.30
C PRO A 741 1.53 12.34 -16.72
N LEU A 742 0.96 12.95 -15.67
CA LEU A 742 1.48 14.19 -15.08
C LEU A 742 2.83 14.00 -14.36
N GLN A 743 3.22 12.76 -14.05
CA GLN A 743 4.56 12.44 -13.54
C GLN A 743 5.65 12.49 -14.62
N GLY A 744 5.30 12.54 -15.90
CA GLY A 744 6.22 12.73 -17.04
C GLY A 744 6.76 14.17 -17.16
N ASN A 745 7.02 14.83 -16.03
CA ASN A 745 7.44 16.23 -15.99
C ASN A 745 8.95 16.42 -15.80
N LEU A 746 9.45 17.61 -16.15
CA LEU A 746 10.87 17.96 -16.13
C LEU A 746 11.53 17.74 -14.75
N PHE A 747 10.80 17.92 -13.65
CA PHE A 747 11.36 17.73 -12.32
C PHE A 747 11.56 16.25 -11.96
N ALA A 748 10.61 15.40 -12.34
CA ALA A 748 10.58 13.99 -11.95
C ALA A 748 11.36 13.06 -12.89
N LEU A 749 11.40 13.38 -14.19
CA LEU A 749 12.13 12.59 -15.19
C LEU A 749 13.63 12.51 -14.90
N SER A 750 14.30 11.48 -15.42
CA SER A 750 15.75 11.29 -15.31
C SER A 750 16.36 10.80 -16.63
N GLY A 751 17.70 10.80 -16.72
CA GLY A 751 18.44 10.28 -17.87
C GLY A 751 18.22 11.07 -19.16
N SER A 752 18.21 10.33 -20.27
CA SER A 752 18.01 10.81 -21.65
C SER A 752 16.73 11.65 -21.80
N LYS A 753 15.60 11.16 -21.27
CA LYS A 753 14.30 11.84 -21.30
C LYS A 753 14.34 13.22 -20.66
N TRP A 754 14.91 13.32 -19.46
CA TRP A 754 15.09 14.60 -18.78
C TRP A 754 15.98 15.54 -19.59
N ARG A 755 17.11 15.06 -20.11
CA ARG A 755 18.05 15.87 -20.90
C ARG A 755 17.37 16.44 -22.13
N ASN A 756 16.69 15.58 -22.90
CA ASN A 756 15.99 15.97 -24.12
C ASN A 756 14.91 17.04 -23.84
N LEU A 757 14.14 16.84 -22.77
CA LEU A 757 13.12 17.80 -22.37
C LEU A 757 13.73 19.13 -21.87
N ARG A 758 14.80 19.08 -21.07
CA ARG A 758 15.49 20.28 -20.57
C ARG A 758 16.05 21.12 -21.72
N VAL A 759 16.66 20.50 -22.71
CA VAL A 759 17.19 21.20 -23.89
C VAL A 759 16.07 21.88 -24.68
N LYS A 760 14.93 21.22 -24.87
CA LYS A 760 13.78 21.79 -25.60
C LYS A 760 13.06 22.91 -24.84
N LEU A 761 13.02 22.84 -23.51
CA LEU A 761 12.34 23.84 -22.68
C LEU A 761 13.22 25.04 -22.31
N SER A 762 14.55 24.91 -22.26
CA SER A 762 15.42 26.04 -21.86
C SER A 762 15.19 27.31 -22.70
N PRO A 763 14.98 27.24 -24.04
CA PRO A 763 14.67 28.42 -24.85
C PRO A 763 13.37 29.17 -24.47
N THR A 764 12.41 28.50 -23.81
CA THR A 764 11.17 29.15 -23.37
C THR A 764 11.39 30.08 -22.18
N PHE A 765 12.54 30.00 -21.51
CA PHE A 765 12.90 30.81 -20.36
C PHE A 765 14.01 31.85 -20.64
N THR A 766 14.19 32.23 -21.90
CA THR A 766 15.12 33.31 -22.30
C THR A 766 14.60 34.69 -21.91
N SER A 767 15.49 35.67 -21.75
CA SER A 767 15.13 37.07 -21.42
C SER A 767 14.08 37.64 -22.37
N GLY A 768 14.20 37.40 -23.68
CA GLY A 768 13.21 37.84 -24.66
C GLY A 768 11.82 37.22 -24.47
N LYS A 769 11.74 35.94 -24.08
CA LYS A 769 10.45 35.28 -23.77
C LYS A 769 9.89 35.72 -22.42
N MET A 770 10.74 36.02 -21.45
CA MET A 770 10.34 36.61 -20.17
C MET A 770 9.77 38.02 -20.37
N LYS A 771 10.46 38.88 -21.11
CA LYS A 771 10.00 40.22 -21.46
C LYS A 771 8.64 40.21 -22.18
N MET A 772 8.42 39.22 -23.04
CA MET A 772 7.13 39.00 -23.71
C MET A 772 5.97 38.70 -22.73
N MET A 773 6.22 38.01 -21.61
CA MET A 773 5.22 37.71 -20.57
C MET A 773 5.13 38.80 -19.49
N PHE A 774 6.09 39.73 -19.46
CA PHE A 774 6.20 40.75 -18.41
C PHE A 774 4.97 41.65 -18.31
N GLY A 775 4.40 42.06 -19.45
CA GLY A 775 3.17 42.88 -19.46
C GLY A 775 2.01 42.22 -18.71
N THR A 776 1.88 40.89 -18.83
CA THR A 776 0.86 40.13 -18.08
C THR A 776 1.13 40.14 -16.57
N MET A 777 2.39 40.13 -16.14
CA MET A 777 2.73 40.26 -14.71
C MET A 777 2.34 41.64 -14.20
N VAL A 778 2.66 42.70 -14.96
CA VAL A 778 2.30 44.09 -14.66
C VAL A 778 0.80 44.28 -14.53
N ASP A 779 0.02 43.69 -15.43
CA ASP A 779 -1.44 43.75 -15.38
C ASP A 779 -1.98 43.10 -14.10
N CYS A 780 -1.47 41.93 -13.72
CA CYS A 780 -1.84 41.29 -12.46
C CYS A 780 -1.41 42.13 -11.24
N GLY A 781 -0.25 42.80 -11.29
CA GLY A 781 0.22 43.68 -10.21
C GLY A 781 -0.70 44.88 -9.98
N LYS A 782 -1.21 45.49 -11.06
CA LYS A 782 -2.23 46.55 -10.97
C LYS A 782 -3.52 46.05 -10.32
N GLU A 783 -3.94 44.82 -10.62
CA GLU A 783 -5.10 44.20 -9.95
C GLU A 783 -4.85 43.98 -8.46
N LEU A 784 -3.65 43.54 -8.08
CA LEU A 784 -3.25 43.40 -6.68
C LEU A 784 -3.26 44.77 -5.96
N GLN A 785 -2.68 45.81 -6.57
CA GLN A 785 -2.69 47.16 -6.03
C GLN A 785 -4.13 47.65 -5.79
N THR A 786 -5.01 47.47 -6.78
CA THR A 786 -6.43 47.82 -6.66
C THR A 786 -7.11 47.04 -5.53
N PHE A 787 -6.84 45.75 -5.43
CA PHE A 787 -7.39 44.89 -4.37
C PHE A 787 -6.94 45.32 -2.96
N LEU A 788 -5.70 45.80 -2.83
CA LEU A 788 -5.13 46.22 -1.54
C LEU A 788 -5.53 47.65 -1.12
N GLN A 789 -6.01 48.50 -2.03
CA GLN A 789 -6.41 49.89 -1.72
C GLN A 789 -7.53 49.98 -0.67
N GLU A 790 -8.58 49.18 -0.82
CA GLU A 790 -9.72 49.21 0.12
C GLU A 790 -9.31 48.73 1.53
N PRO A 791 -8.66 47.56 1.70
CA PRO A 791 -8.14 47.14 3.01
C PRO A 791 -7.15 48.14 3.61
N ALA A 792 -6.30 48.77 2.79
CA ALA A 792 -5.35 49.79 3.25
C ALA A 792 -6.05 51.05 3.77
N ASN A 793 -7.05 51.56 3.04
CA ASN A 793 -7.84 52.73 3.44
C ASN A 793 -8.61 52.47 4.74
N ASN A 794 -9.15 51.26 4.90
CA ASN A 794 -9.88 50.83 6.09
C ASN A 794 -8.96 50.42 7.25
N LYS A 795 -7.63 50.37 7.04
CA LYS A 795 -6.62 49.88 7.99
C LYS A 795 -6.93 48.46 8.50
N GLU A 796 -7.42 47.61 7.61
CA GLU A 796 -7.77 46.23 7.91
C GLU A 796 -6.52 45.35 8.05
N THR A 797 -6.57 44.38 8.96
CA THR A 797 -5.54 43.34 9.04
C THR A 797 -5.80 42.29 7.97
N ILE A 798 -4.80 42.05 7.11
CA ILE A 798 -4.89 41.12 5.99
C ILE A 798 -4.01 39.88 6.18
N GLU A 799 -4.47 38.74 5.68
CA GLU A 799 -3.65 37.52 5.59
C GLU A 799 -2.86 37.57 4.26
N VAL A 800 -1.58 37.92 4.37
CA VAL A 800 -0.70 38.20 3.23
C VAL A 800 -0.42 36.93 2.39
N LYS A 801 -0.30 35.76 3.01
CA LYS A 801 0.04 34.51 2.30
C LYS A 801 -1.09 34.09 1.35
N ASP A 802 -2.34 34.23 1.75
CA ASP A 802 -3.52 33.89 0.99
C ASP A 802 -3.70 34.84 -0.20
N ILE A 803 -3.51 36.14 0.01
CA ILE A 803 -3.54 37.15 -1.05
C ILE A 803 -2.43 36.89 -2.07
N LEU A 804 -1.19 36.70 -1.62
CA LEU A 804 -0.06 36.43 -2.51
C LEU A 804 -0.17 35.06 -3.20
N ALA A 805 -0.82 34.09 -2.58
CA ALA A 805 -1.17 32.82 -3.22
C ALA A 805 -2.20 33.02 -4.34
N ARG A 806 -3.26 33.83 -4.13
CA ARG A 806 -4.23 34.20 -5.18
C ARG A 806 -3.54 34.91 -6.34
N PHE A 807 -2.73 35.91 -6.02
CA PHE A 807 -1.95 36.67 -7.00
C PHE A 807 -1.00 35.78 -7.82
N SER A 808 -0.22 34.92 -7.15
CA SER A 808 0.68 33.97 -7.84
C SER A 808 -0.09 32.98 -8.71
N THR A 809 -1.31 32.60 -8.30
CA THR A 809 -2.20 31.73 -9.08
C THR A 809 -2.64 32.42 -10.37
N ASP A 810 -3.04 33.69 -10.31
CA ASP A 810 -3.47 34.45 -11.47
C ASP A 810 -2.33 34.67 -12.47
N ILE A 811 -1.13 35.00 -11.97
CA ILE A 811 0.05 35.15 -12.83
C ILE A 811 0.40 33.85 -13.53
N ILE A 812 0.47 32.72 -12.81
CA ILE A 812 0.83 31.45 -13.45
C ILE A 812 -0.29 30.95 -14.36
N ALA A 813 -1.57 31.14 -14.01
CA ALA A 813 -2.69 30.81 -14.88
C ALA A 813 -2.61 31.57 -16.21
N SER A 814 -2.30 32.87 -16.14
CA SER A 814 -2.24 33.73 -17.31
C SER A 814 -0.97 33.51 -18.14
N CYS A 815 0.21 33.45 -17.51
CA CYS A 815 1.49 33.30 -18.20
C CYS A 815 1.74 31.86 -18.68
N ALA A 816 1.32 30.85 -17.90
CA ALA A 816 1.60 29.45 -18.25
C ALA A 816 0.49 28.78 -19.08
N PHE A 817 -0.78 29.11 -18.80
CA PHE A 817 -1.94 28.47 -19.43
C PHE A 817 -2.73 29.41 -20.35
N GLY A 818 -2.49 30.73 -20.26
CA GLY A 818 -3.28 31.72 -20.99
C GLY A 818 -4.72 31.84 -20.51
N ILE A 819 -4.96 31.53 -19.23
CA ILE A 819 -6.28 31.55 -18.60
C ILE A 819 -6.33 32.71 -17.60
N GLN A 820 -7.40 33.50 -17.64
CA GLN A 820 -7.69 34.50 -16.62
C GLN A 820 -8.61 33.87 -15.57
N CYS A 821 -8.08 33.62 -14.37
CA CYS A 821 -8.84 33.01 -13.27
C CYS A 821 -9.46 34.03 -12.33
N ASN A 822 -8.89 35.24 -12.25
CA ASN A 822 -9.31 36.34 -11.37
C ASN A 822 -9.46 35.88 -9.90
N CYS A 823 -8.52 35.07 -9.42
CA CYS A 823 -8.48 34.46 -8.09
C CYS A 823 -8.40 35.49 -6.97
N LEU A 824 -7.84 36.68 -7.24
CA LEU A 824 -7.86 37.80 -6.28
C LEU A 824 -9.30 38.16 -5.90
N LYS A 825 -10.19 38.31 -6.89
CA LYS A 825 -11.61 38.65 -6.70
C LYS A 825 -12.45 37.43 -6.29
N ASN A 826 -12.21 36.28 -6.91
CA ASN A 826 -12.91 35.03 -6.62
C ASN A 826 -12.00 34.01 -5.94
N PRO A 827 -11.98 33.93 -4.59
CA PRO A 827 -11.14 32.98 -3.88
C PRO A 827 -11.47 31.51 -4.19
N ASP A 828 -12.65 31.21 -4.70
CA ASP A 828 -13.13 29.87 -5.00
C ASP A 828 -13.13 29.55 -6.50
N ALA A 829 -12.30 30.27 -7.28
CA ALA A 829 -12.05 29.94 -8.67
C ALA A 829 -11.64 28.45 -8.83
N GLU A 830 -12.25 27.76 -9.80
CA GLU A 830 -12.10 26.31 -9.98
C GLU A 830 -10.62 25.89 -10.11
N PHE A 831 -9.84 26.67 -10.87
CA PHE A 831 -8.41 26.46 -11.06
C PHE A 831 -7.64 26.47 -9.72
N ARG A 832 -7.98 27.39 -8.82
CA ARG A 832 -7.38 27.49 -7.48
C ARG A 832 -7.79 26.31 -6.58
N ILE A 833 -9.05 25.88 -6.64
CA ILE A 833 -9.54 24.72 -5.88
C ILE A 833 -8.74 23.46 -6.26
N TRP A 834 -8.60 23.19 -7.56
CA TRP A 834 -7.82 22.04 -8.02
C TRP A 834 -6.32 22.19 -7.73
N GLY A 835 -5.79 23.42 -7.80
CA GLY A 835 -4.43 23.73 -7.40
C GLY A 835 -4.14 23.40 -5.93
N ARG A 836 -5.02 23.80 -4.99
CA ARG A 836 -4.91 23.47 -3.55
C ARG A 836 -4.98 21.96 -3.30
N LYS A 837 -5.85 21.25 -4.02
CA LYS A 837 -6.00 19.78 -3.90
C LYS A 837 -4.72 18.99 -4.27
N ILE A 838 -3.75 19.59 -4.96
CA ILE A 838 -2.45 18.95 -5.23
C ILE A 838 -1.66 18.74 -3.93
N PHE A 839 -1.75 19.69 -3.00
CA PHE A 839 -1.00 19.69 -1.74
C PHE A 839 -1.77 18.98 -0.61
N GLU A 840 -3.07 18.76 -0.78
CA GLU A 840 -3.89 18.02 0.17
C GLU A 840 -3.56 16.51 0.14
N PRO A 841 -3.11 15.94 1.27
CA PRO A 841 -2.70 14.55 1.28
C PRO A 841 -3.93 13.63 1.31
N THR A 842 -4.23 12.98 0.18
CA THR A 842 -5.30 11.98 0.09
C THR A 842 -4.99 10.75 0.95
N PHE A 843 -6.02 10.12 1.51
CA PHE A 843 -5.85 8.94 2.36
C PHE A 843 -5.19 7.76 1.63
N SER A 844 -5.59 7.51 0.38
CA SER A 844 -4.93 6.56 -0.52
C SER A 844 -3.48 6.95 -0.81
N GLY A 845 -3.20 8.23 -1.05
CA GLY A 845 -1.86 8.77 -1.24
C GLY A 845 -0.96 8.65 -0.01
N LYS A 846 -1.49 8.85 1.20
CA LYS A 846 -0.77 8.65 2.48
C LYS A 846 -0.36 7.19 2.67
N ILE A 847 -1.30 6.25 2.50
CA ILE A 847 -1.01 4.81 2.59
C ILE A 847 0.03 4.42 1.55
N LEU A 848 -0.15 4.83 0.30
CA LEU A 848 0.75 4.49 -0.79
C LEU A 848 2.15 5.09 -0.59
N ARG A 849 2.24 6.33 -0.11
CA ARG A 849 3.51 6.96 0.28
C ARG A 849 4.18 6.13 1.37
N THR A 850 3.48 5.79 2.44
CA THR A 850 4.03 4.97 3.54
C THR A 850 4.50 3.60 3.06
N ILE A 851 3.74 2.91 2.20
CA ILE A 851 4.15 1.62 1.61
C ILE A 851 5.39 1.79 0.71
N THR A 852 5.40 2.83 -0.12
CA THR A 852 6.55 3.14 -1.00
C THR A 852 7.80 3.47 -0.20
N PHE A 853 7.67 4.17 0.92
CA PHE A 853 8.78 4.47 1.83
C PHE A 853 9.27 3.23 2.58
N LEU A 854 8.37 2.36 3.04
CA LEU A 854 8.69 1.12 3.76
C LEU A 854 9.30 0.03 2.87
N LEU A 855 8.86 -0.06 1.62
CA LEU A 855 9.26 -1.09 0.67
C LEU A 855 9.61 -0.45 -0.69
N PRO A 856 10.75 0.25 -0.81
CA PRO A 856 11.11 1.00 -2.02
C PRO A 856 11.12 0.13 -3.28
N SER A 857 11.56 -1.13 -3.18
CA SER A 857 11.60 -2.08 -4.30
C SER A 857 10.22 -2.48 -4.82
N SER A 858 9.16 -2.36 -4.00
CA SER A 858 7.78 -2.69 -4.36
C SER A 858 7.06 -1.58 -5.11
N SER A 859 7.58 -0.35 -5.07
CA SER A 859 7.00 0.81 -5.77
C SER A 859 6.90 0.62 -7.29
N ARG A 860 7.84 -0.14 -7.89
CA ARG A 860 7.77 -0.54 -9.31
C ARG A 860 6.64 -1.53 -9.60
N PHE A 861 6.16 -2.25 -8.58
CA PHE A 861 5.07 -3.22 -8.70
C PHE A 861 3.70 -2.58 -8.45
N PHE A 862 3.62 -1.64 -7.50
CA PHE A 862 2.43 -0.82 -7.26
C PHE A 862 2.33 0.28 -8.32
N ARG A 863 1.78 -0.07 -9.49
CA ARG A 863 1.38 0.85 -10.57
C ARG A 863 0.34 1.87 -10.08
N SER A 864 0.74 2.88 -9.33
CA SER A 864 -0.20 3.79 -8.68
C SER A 864 0.34 5.21 -8.54
N SER A 865 -0.57 6.17 -8.70
CA SER A 865 -0.30 7.60 -8.63
C SER A 865 -0.40 8.14 -7.20
N PHE A 866 0.47 9.08 -6.85
CA PHE A 866 0.34 9.90 -5.63
C PHE A 866 -0.61 11.08 -5.81
N LEU A 867 -1.01 11.38 -7.05
CA LEU A 867 -1.98 12.42 -7.37
C LEU A 867 -3.39 11.83 -7.28
N SER A 868 -4.34 12.65 -6.87
CA SER A 868 -5.75 12.25 -6.92
C SER A 868 -6.18 12.17 -8.38
N LYS A 869 -6.97 11.14 -8.74
CA LYS A 869 -7.46 10.99 -10.10
C LYS A 869 -8.18 12.25 -10.61
N GLY A 870 -8.92 12.94 -9.75
CA GLY A 870 -9.60 14.19 -10.09
C GLY A 870 -8.65 15.31 -10.52
N VAL A 871 -7.49 15.44 -9.86
CA VAL A 871 -6.45 16.41 -10.27
C VAL A 871 -5.91 16.04 -11.65
N THR A 872 -5.57 14.77 -11.87
CA THR A 872 -5.09 14.29 -13.16
C THR A 872 -6.10 14.55 -14.28
N ASP A 873 -7.35 14.16 -14.07
CA ASP A 873 -8.42 14.33 -15.05
C ASP A 873 -8.65 15.82 -15.37
N TYR A 874 -8.62 16.70 -14.36
CA TYR A 874 -8.80 18.15 -14.55
C TYR A 874 -7.69 18.78 -15.41
N PHE A 875 -6.42 18.61 -15.02
CA PHE A 875 -5.31 19.22 -15.76
C PHE A 875 -5.18 18.64 -17.17
N MET A 876 -5.38 17.33 -17.33
CA MET A 876 -5.36 16.69 -18.66
C MET A 876 -6.48 17.22 -19.55
N LYS A 877 -7.70 17.34 -19.02
CA LYS A 877 -8.84 17.89 -19.75
C LYS A 877 -8.61 19.34 -20.16
N MET A 878 -8.24 20.20 -19.22
CA MET A 878 -8.03 21.63 -19.47
C MET A 878 -6.94 21.87 -20.52
N VAL A 879 -5.80 21.17 -20.44
CA VAL A 879 -4.72 21.35 -21.42
C VAL A 879 -5.15 20.83 -22.79
N LYS A 880 -5.82 19.68 -22.85
CA LYS A 880 -6.33 19.12 -24.11
C LYS A 880 -7.31 20.08 -24.79
N GLU A 881 -8.29 20.59 -24.06
CA GLU A 881 -9.29 21.53 -24.57
C GLU A 881 -8.63 22.85 -25.02
N THR A 882 -7.64 23.35 -24.28
CA THR A 882 -6.90 24.58 -24.64
C THR A 882 -6.10 24.40 -25.94
N VAL A 883 -5.39 23.28 -26.07
CA VAL A 883 -4.61 22.97 -27.29
C VAL A 883 -5.55 22.81 -28.48
N GLU A 884 -6.62 22.02 -28.34
CA GLU A 884 -7.60 21.79 -29.42
C GLU A 884 -8.30 23.09 -29.85
N TYR A 885 -8.68 23.94 -28.90
CA TYR A 885 -9.30 25.24 -29.19
C TYR A 885 -8.35 26.15 -29.97
N ARG A 886 -7.09 26.28 -29.55
CA ARG A 886 -6.12 27.17 -30.21
C ARG A 886 -5.74 26.68 -31.60
N GLU A 887 -5.56 25.38 -31.77
CA GLU A 887 -5.24 24.78 -33.07
C GLU A 887 -6.42 24.91 -34.05
N LYS A 888 -7.67 24.76 -33.57
CA LYS A 888 -8.86 24.87 -34.42
C LYS A 888 -9.17 26.31 -34.83
N ASN A 889 -8.93 27.28 -33.96
CA ASN A 889 -9.32 28.68 -34.16
C ASN A 889 -8.14 29.61 -34.52
N ASP A 890 -6.93 29.08 -34.73
CA ASP A 890 -5.67 29.82 -34.96
C ASP A 890 -5.41 30.95 -33.94
N VAL A 891 -5.78 30.71 -32.67
CA VAL A 891 -5.59 31.68 -31.59
C VAL A 891 -4.15 31.60 -31.10
N LYS A 892 -3.40 32.71 -31.23
CA LYS A 892 -2.03 32.85 -30.73
C LYS A 892 -2.00 33.81 -29.55
N ARG A 893 -1.44 33.34 -28.43
CA ARG A 893 -1.21 34.14 -27.23
C ARG A 893 0.25 34.06 -26.82
N ASN A 894 0.78 35.15 -26.31
CA ASN A 894 2.17 35.26 -25.86
C ASN A 894 2.38 34.59 -24.49
N ASP A 895 2.17 33.28 -24.42
CA ASP A 895 2.24 32.49 -23.18
C ASP A 895 3.04 31.17 -23.37
N PHE A 896 3.29 30.48 -22.27
CA PHE A 896 4.02 29.21 -22.27
C PHE A 896 3.29 28.11 -23.06
N MET A 897 1.95 28.07 -23.00
CA MET A 897 1.15 27.09 -23.73
C MET A 897 1.38 27.20 -25.24
N GLN A 898 1.46 28.43 -25.77
CA GLN A 898 1.76 28.68 -27.17
C GLN A 898 3.17 28.19 -27.56
N LEU A 899 4.16 28.39 -26.70
CA LEU A 899 5.51 27.87 -26.91
C LEU A 899 5.52 26.33 -26.96
N MET A 900 4.74 25.68 -26.09
CA MET A 900 4.59 24.22 -26.09
C MET A 900 3.86 23.68 -27.32
N ILE A 901 2.83 24.37 -27.80
CA ILE A 901 2.12 24.03 -29.05
C ILE A 901 3.08 24.19 -30.25
N GLN A 902 3.86 25.26 -30.30
CA GLN A 902 4.87 25.46 -31.35
C GLN A 902 5.92 24.34 -31.33
N LEU A 903 6.40 23.96 -30.14
CA LEU A 903 7.34 22.86 -30.00
C LEU A 903 6.73 21.52 -30.43
N LYS A 904 5.48 21.22 -30.05
CA LYS A 904 4.71 20.06 -30.53
C LYS A 904 4.65 20.02 -32.05
N ASN A 905 4.24 21.13 -32.67
CA ASN A 905 4.05 21.20 -34.12
C ASN A 905 5.39 21.13 -34.89
N LYS A 906 6.47 21.70 -34.35
CA LYS A 906 7.83 21.52 -34.89
C LYS A 906 8.29 20.05 -34.81
N THR A 907 8.04 19.37 -33.69
CA THR A 907 8.38 17.93 -33.56
C THR A 907 7.52 17.02 -34.44
N LEU A 908 6.33 17.45 -34.84
CA LEU A 908 5.45 16.72 -35.76
C LEU A 908 5.77 16.98 -37.24
N GLY A 909 6.48 18.06 -37.57
CA GLY A 909 6.66 18.55 -38.94
C GLY A 909 8.04 18.34 -39.58
N VAL A 910 9.08 17.89 -38.87
CA VAL A 910 10.45 17.91 -39.39
C VAL A 910 11.26 16.68 -38.95
N ALA A 911 11.50 15.79 -39.92
CA ALA A 911 12.74 15.05 -40.05
C ALA A 911 13.77 15.95 -40.75
N GLU A 912 14.42 16.85 -40.02
CA GLU A 912 15.61 17.56 -40.51
C GLU A 912 16.63 17.69 -39.38
N GLU A 913 17.87 17.64 -39.84
CA GLU A 913 19.11 17.37 -39.13
C GLU A 913 19.60 18.60 -38.35
N ASP A 914 19.19 18.75 -37.08
CA ASP A 914 19.96 19.57 -36.15
C ASP A 914 20.93 18.70 -35.36
N ASN A 915 22.09 18.43 -35.99
CA ASN A 915 23.28 17.86 -35.38
C ASN A 915 23.87 18.82 -34.34
N ILE A 916 23.23 18.97 -33.18
CA ILE A 916 23.85 19.58 -32.01
C ILE A 916 24.75 18.51 -31.36
N LYS A 917 26.01 18.45 -31.79
CA LYS A 917 27.07 17.72 -31.08
C LYS A 917 27.26 18.35 -29.70
N LEU A 918 26.81 17.67 -28.63
CA LEU A 918 27.04 18.09 -27.26
C LEU A 918 27.47 16.92 -26.36
N GLY A 919 28.75 16.96 -25.95
CA GLY A 919 29.36 16.38 -24.74
C GLY A 919 28.97 14.95 -24.34
N ASN A 920 29.92 14.03 -24.46
CA ASN A 920 29.88 12.63 -24.03
C ASN A 920 29.32 12.45 -22.60
N LEU A 921 28.04 12.12 -22.53
CA LEU A 921 27.45 11.34 -21.45
C LEU A 921 27.29 9.95 -22.04
N ASP A 922 28.09 8.97 -21.60
CA ASP A 922 28.00 7.58 -22.05
C ASP A 922 26.55 7.13 -21.98
N ALA A 923 25.92 7.10 -23.15
CA ALA A 923 24.59 6.58 -23.34
C ALA A 923 24.63 5.11 -22.97
N ASP A 924 23.74 4.68 -22.07
CA ASP A 924 23.36 3.27 -22.02
C ASP A 924 22.84 2.94 -23.43
N GLU A 925 23.60 2.16 -24.20
CA GLU A 925 23.38 1.78 -25.61
C GLU A 925 22.10 0.97 -25.88
N THR A 926 21.09 1.06 -25.01
CA THR A 926 19.85 0.27 -25.08
C THR A 926 18.56 1.08 -25.20
N GLU A 927 18.59 2.41 -25.10
CA GLU A 927 17.44 3.24 -25.43
C GLU A 927 17.62 3.87 -26.81
N ASN A 928 16.83 3.37 -27.78
CA ASN A 928 16.76 3.87 -29.15
C ASN A 928 16.84 5.41 -29.21
N ASN A 929 17.69 5.92 -30.11
CA ASN A 929 17.77 7.31 -30.56
C ASN A 929 16.49 7.77 -31.29
N ALA A 930 15.31 7.49 -30.75
CA ALA A 930 14.04 8.00 -31.26
C ALA A 930 13.92 9.48 -30.88
N PRO A 931 13.49 10.37 -31.79
CA PRO A 931 13.20 11.76 -31.46
C PRO A 931 12.18 11.82 -30.31
N PHE A 932 12.50 12.56 -29.24
CA PHE A 932 11.56 12.77 -28.14
C PHE A 932 10.39 13.64 -28.62
N GLU A 933 9.24 13.03 -28.88
CA GLU A 933 8.04 13.70 -29.37
C GLU A 933 7.32 14.46 -28.25
N ILE A 934 6.93 15.72 -28.51
CA ILE A 934 6.13 16.51 -27.55
C ILE A 934 4.66 16.25 -27.81
N THR A 935 4.08 15.34 -27.02
CA THR A 935 2.65 14.99 -27.08
C THR A 935 1.81 15.88 -26.14
N VAL A 936 0.48 15.88 -26.30
CA VAL A 936 -0.44 16.60 -25.40
C VAL A 936 -0.24 16.19 -23.93
N ASN A 937 0.06 14.92 -23.66
CA ASN A 937 0.35 14.44 -22.31
C ASN A 937 1.64 15.07 -21.75
N VAL A 938 2.67 15.24 -22.58
CA VAL A 938 3.92 15.92 -22.18
C VAL A 938 3.65 17.39 -21.90
N ILE A 939 2.85 18.06 -22.73
CA ILE A 939 2.42 19.45 -22.51
C ILE A 939 1.69 19.57 -21.16
N ALA A 940 0.73 18.67 -20.90
CA ALA A 940 -0.02 18.68 -19.65
C ALA A 940 0.86 18.44 -18.42
N ALA A 941 1.81 17.50 -18.50
CA ALA A 941 2.77 17.25 -17.43
C ALA A 941 3.67 18.47 -17.14
N GLN A 942 4.10 19.19 -18.19
CA GLN A 942 4.92 20.40 -18.01
C GLN A 942 4.11 21.56 -17.43
N ALA A 943 2.91 21.78 -17.96
CA ALA A 943 2.02 22.82 -17.45
C ALA A 943 1.69 22.57 -15.97
N PHE A 944 1.39 21.32 -15.60
CA PHE A 944 1.18 20.90 -14.21
C PHE A 944 2.39 21.22 -13.29
N VAL A 945 3.62 20.87 -13.69
CA VAL A 945 4.79 21.14 -12.84
C VAL A 945 5.10 22.64 -12.76
N PHE A 946 4.83 23.42 -13.81
CA PHE A 946 5.00 24.87 -13.77
C PHE A 946 3.97 25.57 -12.90
N PHE A 947 2.73 25.09 -12.88
CA PHE A 947 1.75 25.53 -11.88
C PHE A 947 2.28 25.29 -10.46
N LEU A 948 2.66 24.05 -10.15
CA LEU A 948 3.14 23.68 -8.81
C LEU A 948 4.37 24.50 -8.38
N ALA A 949 5.33 24.68 -9.28
CA ALA A 949 6.54 25.43 -9.01
C ALA A 949 6.26 26.94 -8.88
N GLY A 950 5.50 27.53 -9.80
CA GLY A 950 5.28 28.98 -9.86
C GLY A 950 4.31 29.53 -8.82
N PHE A 951 3.36 28.72 -8.36
CA PHE A 951 2.36 29.14 -7.36
C PHE A 951 2.93 29.15 -5.92
N GLU A 952 3.37 27.99 -5.43
CA GLU A 952 3.66 27.83 -3.98
C GLU A 952 4.99 28.47 -3.58
N THR A 953 6.03 28.37 -4.44
CA THR A 953 7.36 28.87 -4.10
C THR A 953 7.43 30.40 -4.15
N SER A 954 6.81 31.02 -5.16
CA SER A 954 6.77 32.48 -5.31
C SER A 954 5.96 33.12 -4.18
N SER A 955 4.74 32.64 -3.93
CA SER A 955 3.89 33.18 -2.85
C SER A 955 4.57 33.07 -1.49
N THR A 956 5.27 31.96 -1.21
CA THR A 956 6.03 31.78 0.04
C THR A 956 7.17 32.80 0.16
N THR A 957 7.94 33.00 -0.92
CA THR A 957 9.07 33.94 -0.90
C THR A 957 8.60 35.38 -0.70
N MET A 958 7.57 35.81 -1.44
CA MET A 958 6.98 37.14 -1.28
C MET A 958 6.40 37.35 0.14
N THR A 959 5.75 36.34 0.70
CA THR A 959 5.21 36.41 2.07
C THR A 959 6.32 36.67 3.09
N PHE A 960 7.42 35.92 3.02
CA PHE A 960 8.54 36.10 3.94
C PHE A 960 9.33 37.38 3.69
N CYS A 961 9.42 37.85 2.44
CA CYS A 961 10.00 39.15 2.11
C CYS A 961 9.22 40.28 2.82
N LEU A 962 7.89 40.33 2.62
CA LEU A 962 7.03 41.34 3.24
C LEU A 962 7.03 41.23 4.78
N TYR A 963 7.11 40.01 5.32
CA TYR A 963 7.25 39.79 6.75
C TYR A 963 8.53 40.41 7.31
N GLU A 964 9.69 40.19 6.66
CA GLU A 964 10.95 40.78 7.11
C GLU A 964 10.97 42.30 6.91
N LEU A 965 10.42 42.82 5.83
CA LEU A 965 10.30 44.26 5.62
C LEU A 965 9.43 44.93 6.69
N ALA A 966 8.32 44.29 7.09
CA ALA A 966 7.47 44.79 8.17
C ALA A 966 8.17 44.80 9.54
N LEU A 967 9.12 43.88 9.76
CA LEU A 967 9.92 43.83 10.99
C LEU A 967 11.14 44.76 10.98
N ASN A 968 11.60 45.20 9.81
CA ASN A 968 12.78 46.05 9.63
C ASN A 968 12.42 47.32 8.84
N PRO A 969 11.78 48.33 9.48
CA PRO A 969 11.29 49.52 8.80
C PRO A 969 12.40 50.33 8.12
N ASP A 970 13.60 50.36 8.66
CA ASP A 970 14.77 51.02 8.08
C ASP A 970 15.16 50.41 6.72
N ILE A 971 15.13 49.08 6.62
CA ILE A 971 15.35 48.37 5.36
C ILE A 971 14.21 48.63 4.39
N GLN A 972 12.96 48.65 4.88
CA GLN A 972 11.78 48.93 4.07
C GLN A 972 11.79 50.35 3.47
N GLU A 973 12.10 51.38 4.27
CA GLU A 973 12.18 52.76 3.77
C GLU A 973 13.32 52.94 2.77
N ARG A 974 14.48 52.33 3.02
CA ARG A 974 15.60 52.36 2.06
C ARG A 974 15.24 51.69 0.74
N LEU A 975 14.57 50.55 0.80
CA LEU A 975 14.10 49.85 -0.39
C LEU A 975 13.05 50.67 -1.15
N ARG A 976 12.08 51.27 -0.44
CA ARG A 976 11.07 52.13 -1.05
C ARG A 976 11.69 53.33 -1.77
N ALA A 977 12.68 53.97 -1.15
CA ALA A 977 13.40 55.09 -1.78
C ALA A 977 14.14 54.69 -3.06
N GLU A 978 14.73 53.49 -3.13
CA GLU A 978 15.32 52.98 -4.38
C GLU A 978 14.24 52.75 -5.45
N ILE A 979 13.14 52.10 -5.08
CA ILE A 979 12.04 51.82 -6.00
C ILE A 979 11.47 53.11 -6.57
N ASP A 980 11.17 54.11 -5.72
CA ASP A 980 10.63 55.40 -6.15
C ASP A 980 11.61 56.11 -7.11
N THR A 981 12.90 56.14 -6.76
CA THR A 981 13.95 56.77 -7.61
C THR A 981 14.05 56.11 -9.00
N VAL A 982 14.03 54.78 -9.03
CA VAL A 982 14.14 54.02 -10.30
C VAL A 982 12.85 54.15 -11.11
N VAL A 983 11.67 54.10 -10.47
CA VAL A 983 10.39 54.25 -11.18
C VAL A 983 10.24 55.65 -11.76
N GLU A 984 10.66 56.70 -11.04
CA GLU A 984 10.68 58.08 -11.57
C GLU A 984 11.59 58.21 -12.80
N LYS A 985 12.75 57.54 -12.79
CA LYS A 985 13.68 57.48 -13.94
C LYS A 985 13.06 56.80 -15.17
N HIS A 986 12.06 55.92 -14.97
CA HIS A 986 11.35 55.18 -16.02
C HIS A 986 9.94 55.73 -16.27
N ASP A 987 9.78 57.06 -16.25
CA ASP A 987 8.52 57.77 -16.53
C ASP A 987 7.34 57.34 -15.64
N GLY A 988 7.62 56.97 -14.39
CA GLY A 988 6.60 56.53 -13.44
C GLY A 988 6.08 55.10 -13.69
N ASN A 989 6.73 54.32 -14.55
CA ASN A 989 6.30 52.96 -14.90
C ASN A 989 7.31 51.89 -14.46
N ILE A 990 6.80 50.76 -13.99
CA ILE A 990 7.61 49.55 -13.78
C ILE A 990 7.80 48.85 -15.13
N THR A 991 9.03 48.85 -15.63
CA THR A 991 9.42 48.22 -16.91
C THR A 991 10.27 46.98 -16.66
N TYR A 992 10.50 46.18 -17.71
CA TYR A 992 11.39 45.01 -17.58
C TYR A 992 12.80 45.46 -17.21
N GLU A 993 13.26 46.57 -17.79
CA GLU A 993 14.57 47.17 -17.56
C GLU A 993 14.68 47.77 -16.15
N SER A 994 13.66 48.47 -15.67
CA SER A 994 13.68 49.13 -14.36
C SER A 994 13.93 48.14 -13.22
N ILE A 995 13.39 46.93 -13.32
CA ILE A 995 13.59 45.86 -12.32
C ILE A 995 15.07 45.49 -12.15
N PHE A 996 15.84 45.42 -13.24
CA PHE A 996 17.26 45.08 -13.17
C PHE A 996 18.14 46.23 -12.69
N GLU A 997 17.61 47.44 -12.59
CA GLU A 997 18.31 48.59 -12.01
C GLU A 997 18.13 48.68 -10.48
N MET A 998 17.19 47.92 -9.89
CA MET A 998 16.92 47.91 -8.45
C MET A 998 17.87 46.96 -7.70
N GLU A 999 19.11 47.40 -7.49
CA GLU A 999 20.17 46.58 -6.88
C GLU A 999 19.89 46.21 -5.42
N TYR A 1000 19.34 47.13 -4.63
CA TYR A 1000 19.03 46.86 -3.22
C TYR A 1000 17.83 45.92 -3.08
N LEU A 1001 16.85 46.03 -3.96
CA LEU A 1001 15.76 45.06 -4.04
C LEU A 1001 16.26 43.63 -4.32
N ASP A 1002 17.20 43.46 -5.25
CA ASP A 1002 17.83 42.15 -5.52
C ASP A 1002 18.50 41.59 -4.26
N LYS A 1003 19.22 42.43 -3.50
CA LYS A 1003 19.82 42.04 -2.21
C LYS A 1003 18.78 41.62 -1.17
N VAL A 1004 17.65 42.33 -1.08
CA VAL A 1004 16.55 42.00 -0.14
C VAL A 1004 15.91 40.66 -0.51
N VAL A 1005 15.68 40.41 -1.79
CA VAL A 1005 15.14 39.13 -2.29
C VAL A 1005 16.15 38.00 -2.04
N ASP A 1006 17.43 38.23 -2.31
CA ASP A 1006 18.49 37.26 -2.05
C ASP A 1006 18.60 36.89 -0.56
N GLU A 1007 18.55 37.88 0.34
CA GLU A 1007 18.56 37.63 1.79
C GLU A 1007 17.28 36.92 2.26
N THR A 1008 16.13 37.21 1.64
CA THR A 1008 14.88 36.47 1.90
C THR A 1008 15.03 35.01 1.48
N LEU A 1009 15.57 34.73 0.29
CA LEU A 1009 15.79 33.37 -0.21
C LEU A 1009 16.88 32.63 0.58
N ARG A 1010 17.83 33.36 1.18
CA ARG A 1010 18.79 32.78 2.12
C ARG A 1010 18.09 32.31 3.39
N LYS A 1011 17.33 33.20 4.05
CA LYS A 1011 16.69 32.93 5.34
C LYS A 1011 15.47 32.00 5.22
N TYR A 1012 14.75 32.06 4.11
CA TYR A 1012 13.54 31.28 3.87
C TYR A 1012 13.52 30.57 2.49
N PRO A 1013 14.50 29.70 2.18
CA PRO A 1013 14.54 28.97 0.92
C PRO A 1013 13.32 28.05 0.78
N PRO A 1014 12.46 28.22 -0.25
CA PRO A 1014 11.28 27.35 -0.44
C PRO A 1014 11.67 25.87 -0.62
N ALA A 1015 12.80 25.62 -1.31
CA ALA A 1015 13.40 24.30 -1.44
C ALA A 1015 14.44 24.09 -0.32
N THR A 1016 13.98 23.67 0.85
CA THR A 1016 14.83 23.57 2.04
C THR A 1016 15.89 22.45 1.96
N THR A 1017 15.71 21.48 1.06
CA THR A 1017 16.65 20.38 0.79
C THR A 1017 16.55 19.95 -0.67
N ILE A 1018 17.69 19.85 -1.36
CA ILE A 1018 17.76 19.19 -2.69
C ILE A 1018 18.29 17.77 -2.55
N ARG A 1019 17.96 16.91 -3.53
CA ARG A 1019 18.33 15.49 -3.52
C ARG A 1019 18.93 15.06 -4.86
N ARG A 1020 19.85 14.10 -4.80
CA ARG A 1020 20.36 13.37 -5.96
C ARG A 1020 20.41 11.87 -5.67
N GLU A 1021 20.36 11.04 -6.70
CA GLU A 1021 20.58 9.60 -6.62
C GLU A 1021 21.77 9.22 -7.48
N CYS A 1022 22.67 8.42 -6.92
CA CYS A 1022 23.82 7.87 -7.61
C CYS A 1022 23.35 6.87 -8.68
N THR A 1023 23.61 7.13 -9.96
CA THR A 1023 23.19 6.28 -11.08
C THR A 1023 24.28 5.29 -11.50
N LYS A 1024 25.54 5.58 -11.15
CA LYS A 1024 26.71 4.73 -11.39
C LYS A 1024 27.61 4.75 -10.15
N SER A 1025 27.98 3.58 -9.61
CA SER A 1025 28.80 3.49 -8.41
C SER A 1025 30.12 4.24 -8.56
N VAL A 1026 30.43 5.14 -7.62
CA VAL A 1026 31.61 6.03 -7.69
C VAL A 1026 32.14 6.36 -6.30
N LYS A 1027 33.44 6.61 -6.17
CA LYS A 1027 34.01 7.18 -4.94
C LYS A 1027 33.54 8.64 -4.77
N LEU A 1028 33.12 9.00 -3.57
CA LEU A 1028 32.72 10.37 -3.24
C LEU A 1028 33.96 11.28 -3.29
N HIS A 1029 33.83 12.44 -3.94
CA HIS A 1029 34.94 13.35 -4.22
C HIS A 1029 35.79 13.66 -2.98
N GLY A 1030 37.11 13.44 -3.09
CA GLY A 1030 38.06 13.69 -2.01
C GLY A 1030 37.93 12.73 -0.82
N THR A 1031 37.42 11.52 -1.03
CA THR A 1031 37.26 10.47 -0.01
C THR A 1031 37.39 9.07 -0.63
N ASP A 1032 37.59 8.04 0.20
CA ASP A 1032 37.54 6.62 -0.21
C ASP A 1032 36.16 5.97 -0.11
N VAL A 1033 35.13 6.74 0.26
CA VAL A 1033 33.78 6.23 0.44
C VAL A 1033 33.16 5.90 -0.91
N LEU A 1034 32.89 4.62 -1.15
CA LEU A 1034 32.17 4.15 -2.34
C LEU A 1034 30.67 4.41 -2.20
N VAL A 1035 30.13 5.27 -3.06
CA VAL A 1035 28.70 5.53 -3.19
C VAL A 1035 28.15 4.59 -4.25
N GLU A 1036 27.35 3.62 -3.83
CA GLU A 1036 26.77 2.61 -4.71
C GLU A 1036 25.62 3.18 -5.54
N LYS A 1037 25.37 2.56 -6.71
CA LYS A 1037 24.19 2.85 -7.52
C LYS A 1037 22.90 2.70 -6.69
N GLY A 1038 22.04 3.72 -6.75
CA GLY A 1038 20.78 3.81 -6.00
C GLY A 1038 20.90 4.54 -4.65
N THR A 1039 22.11 4.85 -4.18
CA THR A 1039 22.30 5.63 -2.95
C THR A 1039 21.85 7.07 -3.15
N LYS A 1040 21.06 7.59 -2.20
CA LYS A 1040 20.53 8.96 -2.22
C LYS A 1040 21.47 9.91 -1.48
N LEU A 1041 21.63 11.10 -2.02
CA LEU A 1041 22.39 12.21 -1.44
C LEU A 1041 21.43 13.36 -1.12
N LEU A 1042 21.54 13.91 0.08
CA LEU A 1042 20.74 15.00 0.63
C LEU A 1042 21.64 16.21 0.83
N PHE A 1043 21.19 17.37 0.32
CA PHE A 1043 21.90 18.64 0.45
C PHE A 1043 21.02 19.59 1.27
N PRO A 1044 21.39 19.87 2.54
CA PRO A 1044 20.56 20.59 3.49
C PRO A 1044 20.70 22.11 3.29
N ILE A 1045 20.07 22.65 2.24
CA ILE A 1045 20.17 24.07 1.85
C ILE A 1045 19.88 25.00 3.02
N MET A 1046 18.74 24.79 3.70
CA MET A 1046 18.34 25.62 4.83
C MET A 1046 19.35 25.57 5.98
N ALA A 1047 19.99 24.41 6.25
CA ALA A 1047 21.01 24.31 7.27
C ALA A 1047 22.28 25.08 6.87
N ILE A 1048 22.72 24.94 5.62
CA ILE A 1048 23.90 25.64 5.09
C ILE A 1048 23.67 27.16 5.08
N HIS A 1049 22.47 27.61 4.73
CA HIS A 1049 22.09 29.01 4.71
C HIS A 1049 22.02 29.65 6.10
N HIS A 1050 21.86 28.85 7.16
CA HIS A 1050 21.86 29.30 8.56
C HIS A 1050 23.14 28.89 9.30
N ASP A 1051 24.15 28.39 8.59
CA ASP A 1051 25.42 28.03 9.21
C ASP A 1051 26.21 29.33 9.50
N PRO A 1052 26.50 29.66 10.78
CA PRO A 1052 27.27 30.83 11.15
C PRO A 1052 28.69 30.84 10.54
N LYS A 1053 29.20 29.69 10.11
CA LYS A 1053 30.46 29.58 9.38
C LYS A 1053 30.43 30.32 8.03
N TYR A 1054 29.28 30.36 7.37
CA TYR A 1054 29.12 31.02 6.06
C TYR A 1054 28.33 32.33 6.15
N TYR A 1055 27.47 32.47 7.17
CA TYR A 1055 26.60 33.61 7.38
C TYR A 1055 26.65 34.05 8.85
N PRO A 1056 27.53 35.00 9.24
CA PRO A 1056 27.64 35.48 10.62
C PRO A 1056 26.30 36.04 11.12
N ASP A 1057 25.86 35.75 12.35
CA ASP A 1057 24.51 36.12 12.83
C ASP A 1057 23.37 35.70 11.88
N PRO A 1058 23.25 34.40 11.54
CA PRO A 1058 22.42 33.91 10.44
C PRO A 1058 20.92 34.18 10.58
N GLU A 1059 20.45 34.47 11.80
CA GLU A 1059 19.05 34.80 12.09
C GLU A 1059 18.72 36.28 11.82
N ARG A 1060 19.73 37.16 11.80
CA ARG A 1060 19.52 38.58 11.47
C ARG A 1060 19.33 38.73 9.96
N PHE A 1061 18.25 39.41 9.58
CA PHE A 1061 17.98 39.80 8.20
C PHE A 1061 18.88 40.97 7.82
N ASP A 1062 19.83 40.72 6.91
CA ASP A 1062 20.80 41.72 6.46
C ASP A 1062 21.05 41.62 4.94
N PRO A 1063 20.43 42.49 4.13
CA PRO A 1063 20.63 42.53 2.68
C PRO A 1063 22.09 42.78 2.26
N GLU A 1064 22.93 43.44 3.07
CA GLU A 1064 24.31 43.75 2.68
C GLU A 1064 25.23 42.53 2.62
N ARG A 1065 24.78 41.37 3.15
CA ARG A 1065 25.39 40.05 2.91
C ARG A 1065 25.47 39.67 1.43
N PHE A 1066 24.66 40.32 0.60
CA PHE A 1066 24.60 40.11 -0.84
C PHE A 1066 25.21 41.25 -1.64
N SER A 1067 26.00 42.12 -1.00
CA SER A 1067 26.95 42.99 -1.70
C SER A 1067 28.00 42.17 -2.46
N GLU A 1068 28.51 42.72 -3.56
CA GLU A 1068 29.53 42.07 -4.38
C GLU A 1068 30.79 41.68 -3.60
N VAL A 1069 31.15 42.48 -2.58
CA VAL A 1069 32.29 42.22 -1.70
C VAL A 1069 32.04 40.98 -0.84
N GLU A 1070 30.88 40.89 -0.18
CA GLU A 1070 30.55 39.76 0.69
C GLU A 1070 30.26 38.48 -0.10
N LYS A 1071 29.61 38.60 -1.28
CA LYS A 1071 29.42 37.48 -2.22
C LYS A 1071 30.76 36.82 -2.60
N LYS A 1072 31.79 37.63 -2.89
CA LYS A 1072 33.14 37.13 -3.27
C LYS A 1072 33.91 36.47 -2.13
N LYS A 1073 33.71 36.92 -0.88
CA LYS A 1073 34.36 36.32 0.30
C LYS A 1073 33.79 34.94 0.64
N ARG A 1074 32.52 34.70 0.32
CA ARG A 1074 31.81 33.47 0.69
C ARG A 1074 32.23 32.30 -0.22
N PRO A 1075 32.49 31.09 0.33
CA PRO A 1075 32.73 29.91 -0.48
C PRO A 1075 31.57 29.62 -1.44
N HIS A 1076 31.87 29.31 -2.70
CA HIS A 1076 30.85 28.90 -3.66
C HIS A 1076 30.08 27.66 -3.16
N PHE A 1077 28.84 27.46 -3.64
CA PHE A 1077 27.95 26.36 -3.23
C PHE A 1077 27.49 26.40 -1.76
N THR A 1078 27.50 27.57 -1.14
CA THR A 1078 26.91 27.84 0.18
C THR A 1078 25.64 28.71 0.13
N TYR A 1079 25.33 29.26 -1.05
CA TYR A 1079 24.06 29.89 -1.37
C TYR A 1079 23.43 29.12 -2.54
N LEU A 1080 22.36 28.37 -2.28
CA LEU A 1080 21.74 27.41 -3.20
C LEU A 1080 20.20 27.48 -3.23
N PRO A 1081 19.55 28.66 -3.17
CA PRO A 1081 18.07 28.71 -3.12
C PRO A 1081 17.40 28.11 -4.36
N PHE A 1082 18.08 28.15 -5.52
CA PHE A 1082 17.62 27.57 -6.79
C PHE A 1082 18.31 26.24 -7.15
N GLY A 1083 19.15 25.71 -6.25
CA GLY A 1083 20.11 24.65 -6.55
C GLY A 1083 21.22 25.13 -7.49
N GLU A 1084 21.95 24.18 -8.08
CA GLU A 1084 23.08 24.45 -8.97
C GLU A 1084 23.26 23.35 -10.03
N GLY A 1085 24.10 23.66 -11.03
CA GLY A 1085 24.49 22.75 -12.11
C GLY A 1085 23.41 22.55 -13.19
N PRO A 1086 23.52 21.51 -14.04
CA PRO A 1086 22.60 21.30 -15.17
C PRO A 1086 21.11 21.13 -14.79
N ARG A 1087 20.83 20.85 -13.51
CA ARG A 1087 19.48 20.73 -12.93
C ARG A 1087 19.05 21.94 -12.10
N ILE A 1088 19.75 23.07 -12.20
CA ILE A 1088 19.32 24.34 -11.60
C ILE A 1088 17.89 24.69 -12.02
N CYS A 1089 17.16 25.40 -11.15
CA CYS A 1089 15.81 25.86 -11.43
C CYS A 1089 15.71 26.49 -12.83
N ILE A 1090 14.78 26.01 -13.66
CA ILE A 1090 14.57 26.57 -15.00
C ILE A 1090 13.88 27.94 -14.96
N GLY A 1091 13.08 28.18 -13.91
CA GLY A 1091 12.34 29.41 -13.68
C GLY A 1091 13.11 30.46 -12.86
N MET A 1092 14.44 30.32 -12.73
CA MET A 1092 15.27 31.23 -11.91
C MET A 1092 15.19 32.70 -12.36
N LEU A 1093 14.90 32.97 -13.64
CA LEU A 1093 14.68 34.34 -14.14
C LEU A 1093 13.24 34.81 -13.95
N PHE A 1094 12.26 33.90 -13.93
CA PHE A 1094 10.84 34.23 -13.81
C PHE A 1094 10.47 34.62 -12.37
N LEU A 1095 11.05 33.94 -11.39
CA LEU A 1095 10.71 34.11 -9.97
C LEU A 1095 11.14 35.47 -9.40
N PRO A 1096 12.37 35.97 -9.62
CA PRO A 1096 12.77 37.30 -9.17
C PRO A 1096 11.95 38.40 -9.86
N LEU A 1097 11.69 38.31 -11.17
CA LEU A 1097 10.82 39.28 -11.86
C LEU A 1097 9.43 39.39 -11.23
N LEU A 1098 8.86 38.26 -10.83
CA LEU A 1098 7.58 38.20 -10.14
C LEU A 1098 7.66 38.84 -8.75
N ILE A 1099 8.67 38.48 -7.96
CA ILE A 1099 8.83 38.96 -6.57
C ILE A 1099 9.16 40.45 -6.55
N ILE A 1100 10.04 40.90 -7.43
CA ILE A 1100 10.48 42.30 -7.52
C ILE A 1100 9.34 43.20 -8.00
N HIS A 1101 8.48 42.69 -8.90
CA HIS A 1101 7.31 43.44 -9.34
C HIS A 1101 6.23 43.59 -8.26
N THR A 1102 6.14 42.64 -7.31
CA THR A 1102 5.10 42.60 -6.27
C THR A 1102 5.50 43.41 -5.07
#